data_AF-E9NSJ0-F1
#
_entry.id   AF-E9NSJ0-F1
#
_cell.length_a   1.000
_cell.length_b   1.000
_cell.length_c   1.000
_cell.angle_alpha   90.00
_cell.angle_beta   90.00
_cell.angle_gamma   90.00
#
_symmetry.space_group_name_H-M   'P 1'
#
loop_
_entity.id
_entity.type
_entity.pdbx_description
1 polymer ?
#
loop_
_entity_poly.entity_id
_entity_poly.type
_entity_poly.pdbx_seq_one_letter_code
_entity_poly.pdbx_strand_id
1 'polypeptide(L)'
;MGMKYKFYSPASLAAFAALLGATSASAETKFFYNQVGYDLGQPISVIVKSDNLSDGAEYSVMSNGTAVKTGKLSAGSNPDNWLNNGKFYVADLSGLSTGKYTLQVSENGQVQNSGEFTVGENALATNTLATVLDYFYNDRADDPTVEGWDKQMPVYKSDKKVDVHGGWYDASGDVSKYLSHLSYANYLNPQQIPLTVWALAFASERIPTRLASTSTKAKTADEAAYGADFLVRMLDEQGFFYMTVFDNWGSPMGKREICAFSGSDGIKSTDYQTAFREGGGMAIAALASAARLGLKGDFTSEQYLAAAEKAFEHLSEKQSVGGVCDYCDDHKENIIDDYTALLAATELYAATKKLTYLESAYDRAQNLASRVSKDGYFWSDDDKTRPFWHASDAGLPLIALARYSEVVGAIDENSGIKVHDHYVSGWVCVTMIGGGCSNQFLIDVYQAMMSHYEWLISITNKVENPFGYARQTYKTQNKIKDGFFIPHDNESNYWWQGEDARIASLSAAILYARQILDDRRLYKEASKFAADQIDWILGKNPYGTCMMYGKGIKNPEKYDGQSNYDATLEGGIANGITGRSQDGSGIAWDDDGVGVVGFDPQKEAWNNWRWIEQWLPHSTWYLMAVVERYDEVTEPVKFSVGLPKSVAAAKVGVSLVGRTLSMNLPKSAVGSSVKILDLRGNVQMQKIAQSRNETMNLSTLKSGVYFVQVGGISAKKIMLK
;
A
#
# COMPACT_ATOMS: atom_id res chain seq x y z
N MET A 1 -19.24 42.94 -47.17
CA MET A 1 -19.29 44.42 -47.12
C MET A 1 -18.10 44.88 -46.28
N GLY A 2 -17.27 45.77 -46.83
CA GLY A 2 -15.84 45.89 -46.51
C GLY A 2 -15.47 46.54 -45.18
N MET A 3 -14.44 45.98 -44.55
CA MET A 3 -13.64 46.57 -43.48
C MET A 3 -12.63 47.57 -44.08
N LYS A 4 -12.57 48.79 -43.54
CA LYS A 4 -11.50 49.76 -43.80
C LYS A 4 -10.69 49.97 -42.53
N TYR A 5 -9.41 49.59 -42.59
CA TYR A 5 -8.39 49.95 -41.62
C TYR A 5 -8.00 51.43 -41.77
N LYS A 6 -7.77 52.11 -40.65
CA LYS A 6 -7.06 53.40 -40.60
C LYS A 6 -5.81 53.23 -39.74
N PHE A 7 -4.65 53.43 -40.37
CA PHE A 7 -3.37 53.65 -39.71
C PHE A 7 -3.20 55.14 -39.41
N TYR A 8 -2.62 55.48 -38.26
CA TYR A 8 -1.92 56.76 -38.04
C TYR A 8 -0.57 56.51 -37.37
N SER A 9 0.40 57.34 -37.77
CA SER A 9 1.85 57.25 -37.54
C SER A 9 2.28 57.81 -36.17
N PRO A 10 3.57 57.63 -35.78
CA PRO A 10 4.07 57.95 -34.45
C PRO A 10 4.69 59.36 -34.34
N ALA A 11 4.95 59.75 -33.09
CA ALA A 11 5.82 60.82 -32.58
C ALA A 11 5.11 62.09 -32.05
N SER A 12 5.11 62.21 -30.72
CA SER A 12 5.60 63.38 -29.95
C SER A 12 5.63 63.04 -28.46
N LEU A 13 6.83 62.78 -27.94
CA LEU A 13 7.13 62.73 -26.50
C LEU A 13 6.94 64.11 -25.85
N ALA A 14 6.46 64.18 -24.61
CA ALA A 14 7.27 64.56 -23.45
C ALA A 14 6.44 64.78 -22.17
N ALA A 15 7.06 64.39 -21.06
CA ALA A 15 6.84 64.83 -19.68
C ALA A 15 5.65 64.24 -18.91
N PHE A 16 5.88 63.07 -18.31
CA PHE A 16 5.70 62.94 -16.86
C PHE A 16 6.70 61.91 -16.32
N ALA A 17 7.81 62.43 -15.80
CA ALA A 17 8.70 61.68 -14.91
C ALA A 17 7.97 61.54 -13.57
N ALA A 18 7.35 60.38 -13.35
CA ALA A 18 6.86 59.96 -12.05
C ALA A 18 7.70 58.77 -11.60
N LEU A 19 8.16 58.84 -10.35
CA LEU A 19 9.01 57.88 -9.67
C LEU A 19 8.61 56.43 -9.98
N LEU A 20 9.43 55.74 -10.79
CA LEU A 20 9.52 54.28 -10.73
C LEU A 20 10.29 53.95 -9.46
N GLY A 21 9.61 54.05 -8.32
CA GLY A 21 9.96 53.17 -7.21
C GLY A 21 9.77 51.76 -7.75
N ALA A 22 10.86 51.06 -7.98
CA ALA A 22 10.81 49.62 -8.16
C ALA A 22 10.23 49.06 -6.86
N THR A 23 8.90 48.92 -6.80
CA THR A 23 8.30 47.93 -5.93
C THR A 23 8.81 46.61 -6.49
N SER A 24 9.94 46.16 -5.96
CA SER A 24 10.27 44.75 -5.95
C SER A 24 9.00 44.07 -5.46
N ALA A 25 8.26 43.42 -6.38
CA ALA A 25 7.18 42.54 -5.99
C ALA A 25 7.85 41.52 -5.07
N SER A 26 7.69 41.69 -3.75
CA SER A 26 8.22 40.75 -2.79
C SER A 26 7.58 39.43 -3.14
N ALA A 27 8.38 38.45 -3.56
CA ALA A 27 7.87 37.11 -3.83
C ALA A 27 7.07 36.67 -2.60
N GLU A 28 5.79 36.36 -2.81
CA GLU A 28 4.85 36.07 -1.74
C GLU A 28 5.29 34.81 -0.99
N THR A 29 5.44 34.90 0.34
CA THR A 29 5.64 33.72 1.20
C THR A 29 4.40 32.84 1.11
N LYS A 30 4.57 31.58 0.70
CA LYS A 30 3.46 30.61 0.57
C LYS A 30 3.49 29.59 1.70
N PHE A 31 2.32 29.12 2.10
CA PHE A 31 2.14 28.13 3.17
C PHE A 31 1.36 26.93 2.63
N PHE A 32 1.87 25.73 2.90
CA PHE A 32 1.25 24.47 2.50
C PHE A 32 1.00 23.63 3.75
N TYR A 33 -0.23 23.16 3.89
CA TYR A 33 -0.72 22.46 5.07
C TYR A 33 -1.91 21.59 4.66
N ASN A 34 -2.28 20.63 5.50
CA ASN A 34 -3.48 19.84 5.32
C ASN A 34 -4.70 20.77 5.45
N GLN A 35 -5.44 20.94 4.36
CA GLN A 35 -6.54 21.89 4.24
C GLN A 35 -7.85 21.35 4.82
N VAL A 36 -7.87 20.09 5.27
CA VAL A 36 -9.05 19.41 5.79
C VAL A 36 -8.99 19.30 7.31
N GLY A 37 -7.83 19.02 7.88
CA GLY A 37 -7.60 19.02 9.32
C GLY A 37 -6.62 17.96 9.79
N TYR A 38 -6.10 18.18 10.98
CA TYR A 38 -5.14 17.30 11.65
C TYR A 38 -5.77 16.60 12.84
N ASP A 39 -5.44 15.33 13.03
CA ASP A 39 -5.80 14.59 14.23
C ASP A 39 -4.99 15.06 15.44
N LEU A 40 -5.67 15.17 16.58
CA LEU A 40 -5.03 15.41 17.87
C LEU A 40 -3.97 14.33 18.18
N GLY A 41 -2.80 14.76 18.64
CA GLY A 41 -1.72 13.88 19.07
C GLY A 41 -0.91 13.24 17.94
N GLN A 42 -1.24 13.53 16.68
CA GLN A 42 -0.51 13.07 15.51
C GLN A 42 0.54 14.10 15.09
N PRO A 43 1.56 13.72 14.30
CA PRO A 43 2.51 14.68 13.76
C PRO A 43 1.81 15.75 12.92
N ILE A 44 2.17 17.02 13.14
CA ILE A 44 1.59 18.17 12.43
C ILE A 44 2.74 19.02 11.89
N SER A 45 2.72 19.29 10.59
CA SER A 45 3.67 20.22 9.98
C SER A 45 3.01 21.14 8.97
N VAL A 46 3.55 22.34 8.85
CA VAL A 46 3.24 23.33 7.81
C VAL A 46 4.53 23.64 7.07
N ILE A 47 4.46 23.65 5.74
CA ILE A 47 5.60 23.95 4.87
C ILE A 47 5.50 25.40 4.42
N VAL A 48 6.60 26.14 4.56
CA VAL A 48 6.70 27.54 4.13
C VAL A 48 7.62 27.61 2.92
N LYS A 49 7.18 28.21 1.82
CA LYS A 49 8.04 28.54 0.67
C LYS A 49 8.33 30.02 0.65
N SER A 50 9.60 30.37 0.63
CA SER A 50 10.06 31.76 0.61
C SER A 50 11.40 31.88 -0.11
N ASP A 51 11.62 33.06 -0.71
CA ASP A 51 12.88 33.42 -1.35
C ASP A 51 13.84 34.14 -0.40
N ASN A 52 13.34 34.65 0.75
CA ASN A 52 14.09 35.57 1.62
C ASN A 52 14.23 35.11 3.08
N LEU A 53 13.51 34.07 3.52
CA LEU A 53 13.65 33.58 4.89
C LEU A 53 15.03 32.94 5.14
N SER A 54 15.58 33.16 6.33
CA SER A 54 16.81 32.51 6.76
C SER A 54 16.53 31.13 7.38
N ASP A 55 17.50 30.23 7.31
CA ASP A 55 17.46 28.98 8.07
C ASP A 55 17.26 29.26 9.56
N GLY A 56 16.34 28.54 10.21
CA GLY A 56 16.05 28.76 11.63
C GLY A 56 15.23 30.02 11.93
N ALA A 57 14.62 30.68 10.93
CA ALA A 57 13.71 31.80 11.15
C ALA A 57 12.57 31.43 12.12
N GLU A 58 12.16 32.39 12.94
CA GLU A 58 11.13 32.16 13.96
C GLU A 58 9.74 32.10 13.34
N TYR A 59 8.90 31.21 13.88
CA TYR A 59 7.48 31.17 13.59
C TYR A 59 6.66 31.24 14.88
N SER A 60 5.42 31.70 14.75
CA SER A 60 4.41 31.63 15.81
C SER A 60 3.16 30.94 15.28
N VAL A 61 2.62 29.97 16.02
CA VAL A 61 1.28 29.43 15.80
C VAL A 61 0.31 30.31 16.56
N MET A 62 -0.64 30.88 15.85
CA MET A 62 -1.61 31.82 16.39
C MET A 62 -2.96 31.12 16.58
N SER A 63 -3.67 31.43 17.66
CA SER A 63 -5.08 31.08 17.86
C SER A 63 -5.80 32.29 18.43
N ASN A 64 -6.90 32.71 17.80
CA ASN A 64 -7.66 33.92 18.18
C ASN A 64 -6.77 35.16 18.38
N GLY A 65 -5.78 35.36 17.51
CA GLY A 65 -4.84 36.49 17.57
C GLY A 65 -3.74 36.38 18.63
N THR A 66 -3.67 35.30 19.41
CA THR A 66 -2.65 35.07 20.44
C THR A 66 -1.69 33.97 20.01
N ALA A 67 -0.38 34.17 20.20
CA ALA A 67 0.61 33.12 19.96
C ALA A 67 0.48 32.02 21.03
N VAL A 68 0.17 30.80 20.61
CA VAL A 68 0.00 29.63 21.48
C VAL A 68 1.21 28.69 21.46
N LYS A 69 2.02 28.77 20.41
CA LYS A 69 3.28 28.03 20.25
C LYS A 69 4.24 28.89 19.43
N THR A 70 5.53 28.85 19.74
CA THR A 70 6.58 29.43 18.91
C THR A 70 7.63 28.37 18.62
N GLY A 71 8.40 28.57 17.55
CA GLY A 71 9.48 27.67 17.19
C GLY A 71 10.36 28.25 16.10
N LYS A 72 11.25 27.41 15.59
CA LYS A 72 12.15 27.75 14.48
C LYS A 72 11.86 26.86 13.29
N LEU A 73 11.84 27.46 12.13
CA LEU A 73 11.79 26.76 10.85
C LEU A 73 13.04 25.88 10.69
N SER A 74 12.91 24.79 9.93
CA SER A 74 14.06 23.97 9.53
C SER A 74 15.09 24.76 8.71
N ALA A 75 16.22 24.14 8.38
CA ALA A 75 17.01 24.61 7.25
C ALA A 75 16.16 24.55 5.96
N GLY A 76 16.29 25.56 5.12
CA GLY A 76 15.57 25.64 3.86
C GLY A 76 16.13 24.66 2.83
N SER A 77 15.25 24.00 2.09
CA SER A 77 15.57 22.95 1.12
C SER A 77 14.93 23.20 -0.25
N ASN A 78 15.51 22.62 -1.29
CA ASN A 78 14.92 22.58 -2.63
C ASN A 78 14.99 21.14 -3.16
N PRO A 79 14.09 20.25 -2.69
CA PRO A 79 14.15 18.83 -3.02
C PRO A 79 14.11 18.66 -4.54
N ASP A 80 15.03 17.86 -5.07
CA ASP A 80 15.14 17.51 -6.49
C ASP A 80 14.99 18.70 -7.47
N ASN A 81 15.45 19.89 -7.06
CA ASN A 81 15.35 21.14 -7.81
C ASN A 81 13.91 21.49 -8.25
N TRP A 82 12.92 21.22 -7.41
CA TRP A 82 11.51 21.56 -7.67
C TRP A 82 11.26 23.06 -7.89
N LEU A 83 12.07 23.92 -7.26
CA LEU A 83 11.94 25.36 -7.33
C LEU A 83 12.98 25.97 -8.26
N ASN A 84 12.53 26.94 -9.08
CA ASN A 84 13.42 27.85 -9.79
C ASN A 84 14.05 28.90 -8.85
N ASN A 85 13.34 29.27 -7.78
CA ASN A 85 13.74 30.24 -6.77
C ASN A 85 13.18 29.92 -5.38
N GLY A 86 13.94 30.32 -4.36
CA GLY A 86 13.60 30.14 -2.96
C GLY A 86 13.80 28.72 -2.44
N LYS A 87 13.26 28.49 -1.25
CA LYS A 87 13.41 27.26 -0.49
C LYS A 87 12.11 26.92 0.24
N PHE A 88 11.95 25.64 0.57
CA PHE A 88 10.94 25.14 1.48
C PHE A 88 11.52 24.96 2.89
N TYR A 89 10.75 25.37 3.88
CA TYR A 89 11.07 25.27 5.30
C TYR A 89 9.95 24.53 6.03
N VAL A 90 10.28 23.74 7.04
CA VAL A 90 9.31 22.97 7.83
C VAL A 90 9.08 23.65 9.18
N ALA A 91 7.82 23.90 9.53
CA ALA A 91 7.40 24.24 10.88
C ALA A 91 6.77 23.00 11.55
N ASP A 92 7.42 22.44 12.58
CA ASP A 92 6.88 21.31 13.36
C ASP A 92 5.90 21.79 14.44
N LEU A 93 4.62 21.53 14.21
CA LEU A 93 3.52 21.97 15.06
C LEU A 93 2.98 20.85 15.94
N SER A 94 3.70 19.73 16.06
CA SER A 94 3.28 18.61 16.92
C SER A 94 3.03 19.06 18.37
N GLY A 95 2.03 18.47 19.02
CA GLY A 95 1.64 18.82 20.39
C GLY A 95 0.65 19.98 20.54
N LEU A 96 0.07 20.47 19.44
CA LEU A 96 -1.09 21.37 19.51
C LEU A 96 -2.31 20.65 20.12
N SER A 97 -3.13 21.41 20.86
CA SER A 97 -4.44 20.97 21.33
C SER A 97 -5.48 21.06 20.22
N THR A 98 -6.71 20.64 20.49
CA THR A 98 -7.84 20.89 19.59
C THR A 98 -8.09 22.38 19.43
N GLY A 99 -8.32 22.84 18.21
CA GLY A 99 -8.57 24.25 17.93
C GLY A 99 -8.32 24.63 16.48
N LYS A 100 -8.47 25.93 16.21
CA LYS A 100 -8.20 26.58 14.92
C LYS A 100 -6.94 27.44 15.04
N TYR A 101 -6.09 27.34 14.04
CA TYR A 101 -4.76 27.92 14.06
C TYR A 101 -4.36 28.54 12.73
N THR A 102 -3.48 29.54 12.78
CA THR A 102 -2.69 30.01 11.64
C THR A 102 -1.22 29.95 11.99
N LEU A 103 -0.35 29.73 11.00
CA LEU A 103 1.09 29.88 11.14
C LEU A 103 1.49 31.29 10.72
N GLN A 104 2.31 31.94 11.54
CA GLN A 104 2.84 33.26 11.30
C GLN A 104 4.37 33.22 11.20
N VAL A 105 4.93 33.88 10.18
CA VAL A 105 6.37 34.13 10.04
C VAL A 105 6.61 35.61 9.73
N SER A 106 7.81 36.11 10.03
CA SER A 106 8.22 37.47 9.66
C SER A 106 9.26 37.40 8.54
N GLU A 107 8.94 37.99 7.39
CA GLU A 107 9.84 38.11 6.25
C GLU A 107 10.08 39.59 5.97
N ASN A 108 11.34 40.04 5.99
CA ASN A 108 11.71 41.45 5.78
C ASN A 108 10.96 42.44 6.70
N GLY A 109 10.65 42.00 7.94
CA GLY A 109 9.90 42.80 8.92
C GLY A 109 8.39 42.88 8.65
N GLN A 110 7.88 42.17 7.64
CA GLN A 110 6.45 42.04 7.35
C GLN A 110 5.93 40.70 7.85
N VAL A 111 4.78 40.73 8.51
CA VAL A 111 4.11 39.55 9.03
C VAL A 111 3.37 38.85 7.88
N GLN A 112 3.69 37.57 7.68
CA GLN A 112 3.03 36.68 6.73
C GLN A 112 2.27 35.60 7.51
N ASN A 113 1.05 35.27 7.08
CA ASN A 113 0.20 34.27 7.74
C ASN A 113 -0.25 33.20 6.74
N SER A 114 -0.30 31.95 7.20
CA SER A 114 -1.04 30.90 6.50
C SER A 114 -2.55 31.18 6.55
N GLY A 115 -3.32 30.44 5.74
CA GLY A 115 -4.75 30.26 6.03
C GLY A 115 -4.98 29.47 7.32
N GLU A 116 -6.24 29.42 7.76
CA GLU A 116 -6.64 28.69 8.96
C GLU A 116 -6.61 27.18 8.72
N PHE A 117 -6.05 26.43 9.66
CA PHE A 117 -6.13 24.98 9.73
C PHE A 117 -6.65 24.53 11.11
N THR A 118 -7.24 23.34 11.16
CA THR A 118 -7.90 22.81 12.36
C THR A 118 -7.17 21.59 12.90
N VAL A 119 -7.07 21.49 14.22
CA VAL A 119 -6.70 20.27 14.94
C VAL A 119 -7.93 19.80 15.71
N GLY A 120 -8.30 18.53 15.58
CA GLY A 120 -9.50 17.98 16.23
C GLY A 120 -9.32 16.52 16.63
N GLU A 121 -10.21 16.03 17.48
CA GLU A 121 -10.30 14.60 17.75
C GLU A 121 -10.77 13.89 16.48
N ASN A 122 -9.96 12.96 15.95
CA ASN A 122 -10.26 12.21 14.72
C ASN A 122 -10.72 13.12 13.56
N ALA A 123 -10.08 14.29 13.41
CA ALA A 123 -10.49 15.30 12.44
C ALA A 123 -10.50 14.77 11.01
N LEU A 124 -9.55 13.89 10.66
CA LEU A 124 -9.47 13.31 9.32
C LEU A 124 -10.73 12.50 9.01
N ALA A 125 -11.06 11.48 9.82
CA ALA A 125 -12.28 10.68 9.61
C ALA A 125 -13.55 11.54 9.66
N THR A 126 -13.64 12.47 10.62
CA THR A 126 -14.81 13.36 10.77
C THR A 126 -15.08 14.16 9.50
N ASN A 127 -14.02 14.58 8.80
CA ASN A 127 -14.14 15.48 7.66
C ASN A 127 -14.17 14.77 6.31
N THR A 128 -13.71 13.51 6.20
CA THR A 128 -13.56 12.83 4.90
C THR A 128 -14.22 11.47 4.78
N LEU A 129 -14.47 10.73 5.86
CA LEU A 129 -14.95 9.35 5.78
C LEU A 129 -16.31 9.25 5.07
N ALA A 130 -17.27 10.09 5.44
CA ALA A 130 -18.58 10.13 4.77
C ALA A 130 -18.45 10.49 3.28
N THR A 131 -17.55 11.43 2.96
CA THR A 131 -17.37 11.94 1.60
C THR A 131 -16.73 10.90 0.67
N VAL A 132 -15.69 10.19 1.11
CA VAL A 132 -15.09 9.11 0.31
C VAL A 132 -16.03 7.90 0.18
N LEU A 133 -16.84 7.60 1.19
CA LEU A 133 -17.86 6.54 1.11
C LEU A 133 -18.98 6.90 0.12
N ASP A 134 -19.47 8.15 0.19
CA ASP A 134 -20.48 8.65 -0.74
C ASP A 134 -19.97 8.67 -2.19
N TYR A 135 -18.67 8.88 -2.42
CA TYR A 135 -18.07 8.76 -3.75
C TYR A 135 -18.37 7.37 -4.37
N PHE A 136 -18.08 6.27 -3.67
CA PHE A 136 -18.36 4.93 -4.20
C PHE A 136 -19.85 4.70 -4.48
N TYR A 137 -20.74 5.23 -3.63
CA TYR A 137 -22.18 5.12 -3.88
C TYR A 137 -22.60 5.91 -5.13
N ASN A 138 -22.03 7.11 -5.34
CA ASN A 138 -22.39 7.97 -6.47
C ASN A 138 -21.71 7.53 -7.78
N ASP A 139 -20.60 6.78 -7.72
CA ASP A 139 -19.82 6.35 -8.89
C ASP A 139 -20.22 4.95 -9.42
N ARG A 140 -21.33 4.41 -8.91
CA ARG A 140 -21.87 3.13 -9.36
C ARG A 140 -22.16 3.18 -10.87
N ALA A 141 -21.81 2.11 -11.56
CA ALA A 141 -22.16 1.88 -12.97
C ALA A 141 -23.63 1.43 -13.11
N ASP A 142 -24.55 2.29 -12.66
CA ASP A 142 -26.01 2.06 -12.63
C ASP A 142 -26.81 3.05 -13.50
N ASP A 143 -26.14 3.80 -14.37
CA ASP A 143 -26.82 4.54 -15.43
C ASP A 143 -27.65 3.55 -16.28
N PRO A 144 -28.97 3.77 -16.46
CA PRO A 144 -29.82 2.80 -17.15
C PRO A 144 -29.37 2.46 -18.58
N THR A 145 -28.65 3.36 -19.24
CA THR A 145 -28.12 3.13 -20.59
C THR A 145 -26.90 2.22 -20.52
N VAL A 146 -25.94 2.53 -19.66
CA VAL A 146 -24.72 1.72 -19.49
C VAL A 146 -25.04 0.36 -18.92
N GLU A 147 -25.90 0.29 -17.90
CA GLU A 147 -26.38 -0.96 -17.32
C GLU A 147 -27.09 -1.83 -18.37
N GLY A 148 -27.89 -1.20 -19.24
CA GLY A 148 -28.55 -1.87 -20.36
C GLY A 148 -27.57 -2.47 -21.37
N TRP A 149 -26.44 -1.81 -21.64
CA TRP A 149 -25.36 -2.35 -22.48
C TRP A 149 -24.64 -3.51 -21.78
N ASP A 150 -24.33 -3.36 -20.50
CA ASP A 150 -23.55 -4.31 -19.72
C ASP A 150 -24.30 -5.63 -19.44
N LYS A 151 -25.64 -5.62 -19.50
CA LYS A 151 -26.48 -6.83 -19.44
C LYS A 151 -26.37 -7.76 -20.65
N GLN A 152 -25.78 -7.29 -21.76
CA GLN A 152 -25.64 -8.04 -23.01
C GLN A 152 -24.26 -7.80 -23.65
N MET A 153 -23.21 -7.79 -22.82
CA MET A 153 -21.87 -7.37 -23.19
C MET A 153 -21.22 -8.35 -24.18
N PRO A 154 -20.85 -7.91 -25.40
CA PRO A 154 -20.12 -8.74 -26.35
C PRO A 154 -18.71 -9.05 -25.85
N VAL A 155 -18.27 -10.29 -26.05
CA VAL A 155 -16.87 -10.68 -25.86
C VAL A 155 -16.11 -10.45 -27.16
N TYR A 156 -15.00 -9.73 -27.11
CA TYR A 156 -14.26 -9.31 -28.30
C TYR A 156 -13.83 -10.51 -29.16
N LYS A 157 -14.09 -10.41 -30.47
CA LYS A 157 -13.87 -11.46 -31.48
C LYS A 157 -14.53 -12.81 -31.14
N SER A 158 -15.65 -12.77 -30.43
CA SER A 158 -16.48 -13.94 -30.11
C SER A 158 -17.95 -13.64 -30.40
N ASP A 159 -18.75 -14.69 -30.62
CA ASP A 159 -20.21 -14.59 -30.70
C ASP A 159 -20.86 -14.59 -29.30
N LYS A 160 -20.07 -14.76 -28.24
CA LYS A 160 -20.54 -14.79 -26.85
C LYS A 160 -20.96 -13.40 -26.37
N LYS A 161 -22.08 -13.37 -25.63
CA LYS A 161 -22.53 -12.24 -24.84
C LYS A 161 -22.74 -12.68 -23.40
N VAL A 162 -22.37 -11.83 -22.45
CA VAL A 162 -22.51 -12.09 -21.02
C VAL A 162 -23.15 -10.90 -20.32
N ASP A 163 -23.80 -11.17 -19.20
CA ASP A 163 -24.29 -10.14 -18.31
C ASP A 163 -23.21 -9.80 -17.29
N VAL A 164 -22.68 -8.56 -17.35
CA VAL A 164 -21.64 -8.03 -16.49
C VAL A 164 -22.02 -6.66 -15.90
N HIS A 165 -23.31 -6.42 -15.67
CA HIS A 165 -23.77 -5.16 -15.06
C HIS A 165 -23.34 -4.99 -13.59
N GLY A 166 -23.38 -3.75 -13.10
CA GLY A 166 -22.89 -3.36 -11.78
C GLY A 166 -21.41 -2.97 -11.80
N GLY A 167 -20.82 -2.85 -10.60
CA GLY A 167 -19.47 -2.30 -10.42
C GLY A 167 -19.47 -0.77 -10.49
N TRP A 168 -18.29 -0.18 -10.57
CA TRP A 168 -18.09 1.27 -10.63
C TRP A 168 -17.47 1.65 -11.98
N TYR A 169 -17.68 2.89 -12.38
CA TYR A 169 -16.86 3.47 -13.45
C TYR A 169 -15.42 3.59 -12.97
N ASP A 170 -14.46 3.51 -13.89
CA ASP A 170 -13.06 3.44 -13.50
C ASP A 170 -12.49 4.81 -13.17
N ALA A 171 -12.87 5.81 -13.97
CA ALA A 171 -12.33 7.14 -13.88
C ALA A 171 -13.37 8.20 -14.20
N SER A 172 -13.11 9.45 -13.80
CA SER A 172 -14.01 10.56 -14.09
C SER A 172 -14.26 10.80 -15.59
N GLY A 173 -13.33 10.36 -16.45
CA GLY A 173 -13.48 10.41 -17.91
C GLY A 173 -13.74 9.06 -18.59
N ASP A 174 -13.78 7.95 -17.85
CA ASP A 174 -13.89 6.59 -18.40
C ASP A 174 -14.97 5.76 -17.72
N VAL A 175 -16.05 5.47 -18.46
CA VAL A 175 -17.15 4.60 -18.02
C VAL A 175 -16.84 3.11 -18.17
N SER A 176 -15.66 2.75 -18.69
CA SER A 176 -15.17 1.37 -18.69
C SER A 176 -14.99 0.83 -17.27
N LYS A 177 -14.89 -0.50 -17.14
CA LYS A 177 -14.83 -1.20 -15.85
C LYS A 177 -13.73 -2.24 -15.88
N TYR A 178 -12.93 -2.30 -14.82
CA TYR A 178 -11.66 -3.02 -14.85
C TYR A 178 -11.47 -3.87 -13.60
N LEU A 179 -10.97 -5.09 -13.82
CA LEU A 179 -10.25 -5.83 -12.80
C LEU A 179 -8.79 -5.34 -12.74
N SER A 180 -8.19 -5.15 -13.92
CA SER A 180 -6.87 -4.55 -14.16
C SER A 180 -6.74 -4.06 -15.62
N HIS A 181 -5.62 -3.40 -15.94
CA HIS A 181 -5.14 -3.12 -17.30
C HIS A 181 -3.60 -3.03 -17.32
N LEU A 182 -2.99 -2.65 -18.45
CA LEU A 182 -1.52 -2.61 -18.66
C LEU A 182 -0.82 -3.97 -18.57
N SER A 183 -1.54 -5.08 -18.73
CA SER A 183 -1.00 -6.45 -18.64
C SER A 183 0.18 -6.71 -19.58
N TYR A 184 0.13 -6.13 -20.78
CA TYR A 184 1.23 -6.20 -21.76
C TYR A 184 2.57 -5.62 -21.25
N ALA A 185 2.53 -4.74 -20.23
CA ALA A 185 3.70 -4.18 -19.57
C ALA A 185 4.19 -5.02 -18.37
N ASN A 186 3.46 -6.08 -18.01
CA ASN A 186 3.71 -7.13 -17.01
C ASN A 186 3.82 -6.67 -15.55
N TYR A 187 4.57 -5.61 -15.28
CA TYR A 187 4.93 -5.15 -13.95
C TYR A 187 4.16 -3.90 -13.51
N LEU A 188 3.09 -3.54 -14.24
CA LEU A 188 2.34 -2.29 -14.08
C LEU A 188 0.86 -2.51 -13.77
N ASN A 189 0.40 -3.76 -13.65
CA ASN A 189 -1.00 -4.10 -13.43
C ASN A 189 -1.55 -3.53 -12.12
N PRO A 190 -2.41 -2.49 -12.18
CA PRO A 190 -3.07 -2.02 -10.98
C PRO A 190 -4.26 -2.91 -10.62
N GLN A 191 -4.54 -3.04 -9.32
CA GLN A 191 -5.73 -3.73 -8.83
C GLN A 191 -6.87 -2.71 -8.72
N GLN A 192 -7.97 -2.91 -9.48
CA GLN A 192 -9.01 -1.89 -9.66
C GLN A 192 -10.31 -2.22 -8.89
N ILE A 193 -11.41 -2.58 -9.56
CA ILE A 193 -12.68 -2.90 -8.86
C ILE A 193 -12.50 -3.98 -7.78
N PRO A 194 -11.76 -5.08 -7.99
CA PRO A 194 -11.49 -6.07 -6.95
C PRO A 194 -10.86 -5.50 -5.67
N LEU A 195 -9.93 -4.56 -5.81
CA LEU A 195 -9.30 -3.89 -4.68
C LEU A 195 -10.35 -3.10 -3.89
N THR A 196 -11.24 -2.39 -4.59
CA THR A 196 -12.33 -1.62 -3.99
C THR A 196 -13.27 -2.51 -3.18
N VAL A 197 -13.65 -3.67 -3.72
CA VAL A 197 -14.50 -4.64 -3.00
C VAL A 197 -13.82 -5.14 -1.73
N TRP A 198 -12.55 -5.56 -1.83
CA TRP A 198 -11.80 -6.02 -0.67
C TRP A 198 -11.62 -4.91 0.37
N ALA A 199 -11.31 -3.67 -0.05
CA ALA A 199 -11.15 -2.53 0.85
C ALA A 199 -12.44 -2.15 1.59
N LEU A 200 -13.59 -2.20 0.92
CA LEU A 200 -14.90 -1.93 1.55
C LEU A 200 -15.28 -3.06 2.53
N ALA A 201 -15.02 -4.32 2.17
CA ALA A 201 -15.20 -5.45 3.09
C ALA A 201 -14.28 -5.31 4.31
N PHE A 202 -13.01 -4.98 4.08
CA PHE A 202 -12.01 -4.76 5.13
C PHE A 202 -12.41 -3.58 6.03
N ALA A 203 -12.84 -2.45 5.48
CA ALA A 203 -13.35 -1.31 6.24
C ALA A 203 -14.55 -1.70 7.13
N SER A 204 -15.49 -2.49 6.60
CA SER A 204 -16.65 -2.98 7.34
C SER A 204 -16.28 -3.84 8.54
N GLU A 205 -15.18 -4.59 8.42
CA GLU A 205 -14.61 -5.39 9.51
C GLU A 205 -13.84 -4.55 10.53
N ARG A 206 -13.00 -3.61 10.08
CA ARG A 206 -11.99 -2.95 10.92
C ARG A 206 -12.46 -1.72 11.69
N ILE A 207 -13.43 -0.98 11.17
CA ILE A 207 -13.90 0.26 11.80
C ILE A 207 -15.43 0.30 12.00
N PRO A 208 -16.05 -0.78 12.52
CA PRO A 208 -17.51 -0.91 12.56
C PRO A 208 -18.18 0.16 13.44
N THR A 209 -17.56 0.57 14.55
CA THR A 209 -18.12 1.59 15.45
C THR A 209 -18.13 2.96 14.76
N ARG A 210 -17.05 3.27 14.03
CA ARG A 210 -16.93 4.51 13.28
C ARG A 210 -17.90 4.57 12.10
N LEU A 211 -18.02 3.49 11.33
CA LEU A 211 -18.99 3.41 10.24
C LEU A 211 -20.41 3.59 10.76
N ALA A 212 -20.77 2.95 11.88
CA ALA A 212 -22.10 3.09 12.49
C ALA A 212 -22.42 4.51 12.98
N SER A 213 -21.40 5.31 13.30
CA SER A 213 -21.55 6.71 13.74
C SER A 213 -21.36 7.74 12.63
N THR A 214 -20.96 7.31 11.44
CA THR A 214 -20.76 8.19 10.28
C THR A 214 -22.07 8.33 9.51
N SER A 215 -22.54 9.57 9.34
CA SER A 215 -23.71 9.86 8.51
C SER A 215 -23.29 9.95 7.04
N THR A 216 -23.66 8.96 6.23
CA THR A 216 -23.32 8.82 4.80
C THR A 216 -24.49 8.15 4.07
N LYS A 217 -24.59 8.35 2.76
CA LYS A 217 -25.52 7.62 1.88
C LYS A 217 -25.10 6.16 1.71
N ALA A 218 -23.79 5.94 1.62
CA ALA A 218 -23.20 4.63 1.40
C ALA A 218 -23.21 3.81 2.68
N LYS A 219 -23.75 2.60 2.62
CA LYS A 219 -23.49 1.59 3.66
C LYS A 219 -22.33 0.75 3.18
N THR A 220 -21.20 0.83 3.87
CA THR A 220 -19.93 0.20 3.43
C THR A 220 -20.07 -1.29 3.11
N ALA A 221 -20.83 -2.04 3.92
CA ALA A 221 -21.10 -3.46 3.67
C ALA A 221 -21.97 -3.69 2.42
N ASP A 222 -22.94 -2.80 2.14
CA ASP A 222 -23.77 -2.86 0.94
C ASP A 222 -22.96 -2.49 -0.31
N GLU A 223 -22.03 -1.52 -0.22
CA GLU A 223 -21.10 -1.21 -1.32
C GLU A 223 -20.14 -2.37 -1.62
N ALA A 224 -19.63 -3.04 -0.58
CA ALA A 224 -18.83 -4.25 -0.76
C ALA A 224 -19.63 -5.36 -1.46
N ALA A 225 -20.88 -5.59 -1.05
CA ALA A 225 -21.76 -6.58 -1.69
C ALA A 225 -22.07 -6.22 -3.16
N TYR A 226 -22.34 -4.95 -3.45
CA TYR A 226 -22.61 -4.45 -4.80
C TYR A 226 -21.45 -4.73 -5.77
N GLY A 227 -20.21 -4.49 -5.33
CA GLY A 227 -19.04 -4.84 -6.13
C GLY A 227 -18.76 -6.34 -6.17
N ALA A 228 -19.03 -7.09 -5.09
CA ALA A 228 -18.91 -8.55 -5.09
C ALA A 228 -19.87 -9.21 -6.11
N ASP A 229 -21.09 -8.69 -6.26
CA ASP A 229 -22.02 -9.15 -7.29
C ASP A 229 -21.46 -8.96 -8.70
N PHE A 230 -20.82 -7.82 -8.96
CA PHE A 230 -20.12 -7.58 -10.22
C PHE A 230 -19.00 -8.59 -10.44
N LEU A 231 -18.19 -8.90 -9.43
CA LEU A 231 -17.12 -9.90 -9.55
C LEU A 231 -17.67 -11.30 -9.88
N VAL A 232 -18.81 -11.71 -9.30
CA VAL A 232 -19.47 -12.97 -9.67
C VAL A 232 -19.91 -12.97 -11.13
N ARG A 233 -20.44 -11.85 -11.63
CA ARG A 233 -20.82 -11.72 -13.05
C ARG A 233 -19.61 -11.73 -14.00
N MET A 234 -18.47 -11.23 -13.55
CA MET A 234 -17.21 -11.25 -14.30
C MET A 234 -16.54 -12.63 -14.32
N LEU A 235 -17.00 -13.61 -13.53
CA LEU A 235 -16.47 -14.97 -13.50
C LEU A 235 -17.01 -15.81 -14.66
N ASP A 236 -16.13 -16.28 -15.53
CA ASP A 236 -16.49 -17.20 -16.60
C ASP A 236 -16.85 -18.60 -16.09
N GLU A 237 -17.61 -19.35 -16.89
CA GLU A 237 -17.95 -20.74 -16.57
C GLU A 237 -16.72 -21.65 -16.49
N GLN A 238 -15.60 -21.30 -17.13
CA GLN A 238 -14.34 -22.02 -17.01
C GLN A 238 -13.64 -21.78 -15.65
N GLY A 239 -13.79 -20.58 -15.07
CA GLY A 239 -13.21 -20.24 -13.77
C GLY A 239 -12.24 -19.05 -13.76
N PHE A 240 -11.86 -18.50 -14.91
CA PHE A 240 -11.15 -17.20 -14.94
C PHE A 240 -12.16 -16.03 -14.82
N PHE A 241 -11.68 -14.86 -14.39
CA PHE A 241 -12.45 -13.62 -14.53
C PHE A 241 -12.12 -12.92 -15.85
N TYR A 242 -13.09 -12.22 -16.42
CA TYR A 242 -12.85 -11.26 -17.49
C TYR A 242 -12.06 -10.05 -16.97
N MET A 243 -11.09 -9.55 -17.73
CA MET A 243 -10.23 -8.46 -17.25
C MET A 243 -10.87 -7.08 -17.36
N THR A 244 -11.55 -6.78 -18.46
CA THR A 244 -12.05 -5.42 -18.72
C THR A 244 -13.35 -5.44 -19.51
N VAL A 245 -14.25 -4.51 -19.18
CA VAL A 245 -15.32 -4.03 -20.06
C VAL A 245 -14.90 -2.67 -20.60
N PHE A 246 -14.42 -2.62 -21.84
CA PHE A 246 -13.71 -1.47 -22.41
C PHE A 246 -14.43 -0.88 -23.62
N ASP A 247 -14.56 0.45 -23.67
CA ASP A 247 -15.25 1.19 -24.73
C ASP A 247 -14.35 2.08 -25.60
N ASN A 248 -13.02 1.97 -25.47
CA ASN A 248 -12.05 2.87 -26.10
C ASN A 248 -12.22 4.33 -25.64
N TRP A 249 -12.39 4.52 -24.33
CA TRP A 249 -12.50 5.83 -23.66
C TRP A 249 -13.61 6.70 -24.27
N GLY A 250 -14.76 6.08 -24.57
CA GLY A 250 -15.91 6.78 -25.17
C GLY A 250 -15.74 7.22 -26.62
N SER A 251 -14.72 6.73 -27.35
CA SER A 251 -14.51 7.07 -28.76
C SER A 251 -15.79 6.88 -29.59
N PRO A 252 -16.16 7.81 -30.50
CA PRO A 252 -17.34 7.65 -31.36
C PRO A 252 -17.31 6.42 -32.27
N MET A 253 -16.11 5.85 -32.51
CA MET A 253 -15.92 4.60 -33.26
C MET A 253 -15.70 3.39 -32.35
N GLY A 254 -15.55 3.62 -31.04
CA GLY A 254 -15.39 2.60 -30.03
C GLY A 254 -16.66 1.76 -29.86
N LYS A 255 -16.46 0.53 -29.41
CA LYS A 255 -17.54 -0.36 -28.99
C LYS A 255 -17.24 -0.82 -27.59
N ARG A 256 -18.23 -0.85 -26.71
CA ARG A 256 -18.06 -1.44 -25.38
C ARG A 256 -18.07 -2.96 -25.50
N GLU A 257 -16.98 -3.59 -25.13
CA GLU A 257 -16.77 -5.05 -25.25
C GLU A 257 -15.88 -5.56 -24.13
N ILE A 258 -16.00 -6.85 -23.82
CA ILE A 258 -15.02 -7.54 -22.97
C ILE A 258 -13.76 -7.83 -23.76
N CYS A 259 -12.62 -7.33 -23.29
CA CYS A 259 -11.31 -7.54 -23.92
C CYS A 259 -10.16 -7.30 -22.93
N ALA A 260 -8.94 -7.60 -23.37
CA ALA A 260 -7.75 -6.89 -22.93
C ALA A 260 -7.42 -5.77 -23.93
N PHE A 261 -6.50 -4.87 -23.60
CA PHE A 261 -5.96 -3.91 -24.57
C PHE A 261 -4.51 -3.53 -24.27
N SER A 262 -3.85 -2.93 -25.25
CA SER A 262 -2.48 -2.42 -25.16
C SER A 262 -2.34 -1.05 -25.83
N GLY A 263 -1.29 -0.32 -25.42
CA GLY A 263 -0.94 0.98 -26.00
C GLY A 263 -1.88 2.11 -25.61
N SER A 264 -1.48 3.34 -25.94
CA SER A 264 -2.30 4.55 -25.75
C SER A 264 -3.44 4.68 -26.77
N ASP A 265 -3.46 3.83 -27.79
CA ASP A 265 -4.49 3.74 -28.82
C ASP A 265 -5.55 2.67 -28.51
N GLY A 266 -5.37 1.88 -27.45
CA GLY A 266 -6.40 0.99 -26.93
C GLY A 266 -6.67 -0.21 -27.84
N ILE A 267 -5.60 -0.82 -28.39
CA ILE A 267 -5.73 -1.98 -29.28
C ILE A 267 -6.24 -3.17 -28.50
N LYS A 268 -7.50 -3.57 -28.76
CA LYS A 268 -8.13 -4.71 -28.11
C LYS A 268 -7.55 -6.04 -28.52
N SER A 269 -7.41 -6.96 -27.57
CA SER A 269 -7.02 -8.36 -27.79
C SER A 269 -8.01 -9.34 -27.14
N THR A 270 -7.82 -10.63 -27.45
CA THR A 270 -8.60 -11.75 -26.93
C THR A 270 -8.08 -12.30 -25.60
N ASP A 271 -7.04 -11.68 -25.04
CA ASP A 271 -6.33 -12.13 -23.83
C ASP A 271 -7.04 -11.60 -22.57
N TYR A 272 -8.36 -11.72 -22.55
CA TYR A 272 -9.23 -11.14 -21.52
C TYR A 272 -9.34 -12.00 -20.26
N GLN A 273 -8.67 -13.15 -20.20
CA GLN A 273 -8.60 -13.98 -19.00
C GLN A 273 -7.58 -13.39 -18.04
N THR A 274 -7.97 -13.14 -16.78
CA THR A 274 -7.04 -12.58 -15.80
C THR A 274 -6.11 -13.64 -15.21
N ALA A 275 -4.80 -13.38 -15.19
CA ALA A 275 -3.85 -13.97 -14.24
C ALA A 275 -4.07 -13.46 -12.80
N PHE A 276 -3.33 -14.00 -11.82
CA PHE A 276 -3.36 -13.48 -10.44
C PHE A 276 -3.08 -11.97 -10.40
N ARG A 277 -2.05 -11.49 -11.11
CA ARG A 277 -1.69 -10.06 -11.15
C ARG A 277 -2.69 -9.16 -11.87
N GLU A 278 -3.55 -9.70 -12.71
CA GLU A 278 -4.44 -8.94 -13.60
C GLU A 278 -5.81 -8.70 -12.95
N GLY A 279 -5.83 -8.61 -11.62
CA GLY A 279 -7.03 -8.46 -10.80
C GLY A 279 -7.67 -9.80 -10.38
N GLY A 280 -7.23 -10.93 -10.92
CA GLY A 280 -7.78 -12.26 -10.59
C GLY A 280 -7.55 -12.66 -9.13
N GLY A 281 -6.34 -12.46 -8.61
CA GLY A 281 -6.04 -12.76 -7.20
C GLY A 281 -6.77 -11.83 -6.25
N MET A 282 -6.84 -10.55 -6.59
CA MET A 282 -7.57 -9.58 -5.81
C MET A 282 -9.09 -9.84 -5.80
N ALA A 283 -9.66 -10.34 -6.92
CA ALA A 283 -11.07 -10.70 -7.01
C ALA A 283 -11.42 -11.90 -6.12
N ILE A 284 -10.54 -12.90 -6.07
CA ILE A 284 -10.68 -14.04 -5.15
C ILE A 284 -10.64 -13.56 -3.69
N ALA A 285 -9.66 -12.72 -3.34
CA ALA A 285 -9.54 -12.18 -2.00
C ALA A 285 -10.79 -11.38 -1.59
N ALA A 286 -11.30 -10.54 -2.49
CA ALA A 286 -12.51 -9.75 -2.29
C ALA A 286 -13.75 -10.62 -2.05
N LEU A 287 -14.00 -11.62 -2.90
CA LEU A 287 -15.14 -12.53 -2.78
C LEU A 287 -15.07 -13.39 -1.52
N ALA A 288 -13.88 -13.89 -1.16
CA ALA A 288 -13.67 -14.65 0.07
C ALA A 288 -13.93 -13.77 1.33
N SER A 289 -13.46 -12.51 1.32
CA SER A 289 -13.75 -11.55 2.38
C SER A 289 -15.25 -11.24 2.50
N ALA A 290 -15.93 -10.98 1.38
CA ALA A 290 -17.38 -10.73 1.36
C ALA A 290 -18.17 -11.93 1.90
N ALA A 291 -17.79 -13.15 1.51
CA ALA A 291 -18.40 -14.37 2.02
C ALA A 291 -18.20 -14.55 3.53
N ARG A 292 -16.98 -14.30 4.03
CA ARG A 292 -16.64 -14.42 5.46
C ARG A 292 -17.44 -13.46 6.33
N LEU A 293 -17.75 -12.27 5.82
CA LEU A 293 -18.59 -11.28 6.51
C LEU A 293 -20.09 -11.56 6.38
N GLY A 294 -20.49 -12.61 5.65
CA GLY A 294 -21.90 -12.94 5.42
C GLY A 294 -22.62 -11.89 4.58
N LEU A 295 -21.90 -11.17 3.72
CA LEU A 295 -22.48 -10.16 2.85
C LEU A 295 -23.42 -10.80 1.82
N LYS A 296 -24.39 -10.01 1.35
CA LYS A 296 -25.37 -10.43 0.37
C LYS A 296 -25.86 -9.25 -0.46
N GLY A 297 -25.83 -9.39 -1.77
CA GLY A 297 -26.50 -8.53 -2.74
C GLY A 297 -27.45 -9.37 -3.61
N ASP A 298 -27.24 -9.32 -4.92
CA ASP A 298 -27.91 -10.17 -5.90
C ASP A 298 -27.47 -11.64 -5.78
N PHE A 299 -26.24 -11.87 -5.32
CA PHE A 299 -25.73 -13.18 -4.96
C PHE A 299 -25.59 -13.32 -3.43
N THR A 300 -25.60 -14.56 -2.97
CA THR A 300 -25.44 -14.93 -1.56
C THR A 300 -23.97 -15.06 -1.16
N SER A 301 -23.67 -15.01 0.14
CA SER A 301 -22.33 -15.27 0.68
C SER A 301 -21.77 -16.62 0.24
N GLU A 302 -22.62 -17.65 0.14
CA GLU A 302 -22.23 -18.98 -0.33
C GLU A 302 -21.83 -18.96 -1.82
N GLN A 303 -22.51 -18.15 -2.63
CA GLN A 303 -22.17 -17.98 -4.04
C GLN A 303 -20.88 -17.17 -4.23
N TYR A 304 -20.64 -16.14 -3.41
CA TYR A 304 -19.35 -15.45 -3.39
C TYR A 304 -18.21 -16.41 -3.06
N LEU A 305 -18.39 -17.25 -2.03
CA LEU A 305 -17.38 -18.23 -1.66
C LEU A 305 -17.14 -19.25 -2.78
N ALA A 306 -18.20 -19.81 -3.35
CA ALA A 306 -18.09 -20.78 -4.44
C ALA A 306 -17.38 -20.18 -5.68
N ALA A 307 -17.65 -18.91 -5.99
CA ALA A 307 -16.97 -18.17 -7.06
C ALA A 307 -15.47 -18.01 -6.76
N ALA A 308 -15.12 -17.63 -5.53
CA ALA A 308 -13.73 -17.48 -5.09
C ALA A 308 -12.96 -18.83 -5.15
N GLU A 309 -13.55 -19.91 -4.63
CA GLU A 309 -12.93 -21.24 -4.63
C GLU A 309 -12.71 -21.75 -6.06
N LYS A 310 -13.73 -21.61 -6.93
CA LYS A 310 -13.64 -22.00 -8.35
C LYS A 310 -12.54 -21.24 -9.08
N ALA A 311 -12.47 -19.94 -8.89
CA ALA A 311 -11.47 -19.12 -9.55
C ALA A 311 -10.05 -19.42 -9.06
N PHE A 312 -9.89 -19.67 -7.75
CA PHE A 312 -8.59 -20.04 -7.20
C PHE A 312 -8.11 -21.40 -7.71
N GLU A 313 -9.01 -22.39 -7.79
CA GLU A 313 -8.71 -23.70 -8.40
C GLU A 313 -8.25 -23.54 -9.85
N HIS A 314 -9.03 -22.80 -10.66
CA HIS A 314 -8.70 -22.55 -12.06
C HIS A 314 -7.36 -21.84 -12.24
N LEU A 315 -7.09 -20.75 -11.51
CA LEU A 315 -5.82 -20.04 -11.63
C LEU A 315 -4.64 -20.88 -11.11
N SER A 316 -4.84 -21.72 -10.08
CA SER A 316 -3.78 -22.62 -9.58
C SER A 316 -3.41 -23.73 -10.58
N GLU A 317 -4.29 -24.05 -11.54
CA GLU A 317 -3.96 -24.94 -12.68
C GLU A 317 -3.21 -24.22 -13.80
N LYS A 318 -3.31 -22.89 -13.86
CA LYS A 318 -2.80 -22.03 -14.94
C LYS A 318 -1.52 -21.30 -14.60
N GLN A 319 -1.20 -21.16 -13.31
CA GLN A 319 0.02 -20.53 -12.85
C GLN A 319 0.45 -21.04 -11.48
N SER A 320 1.77 -21.07 -11.25
CA SER A 320 2.39 -21.52 -10.00
C SER A 320 3.73 -20.83 -9.79
N VAL A 321 4.17 -20.74 -8.54
CA VAL A 321 5.47 -20.15 -8.17
C VAL A 321 6.60 -20.83 -8.95
N GLY A 322 7.34 -20.04 -9.74
CA GLY A 322 8.46 -20.52 -10.56
C GLY A 322 8.06 -21.39 -11.76
N GLY A 323 6.75 -21.52 -12.05
CA GLY A 323 6.20 -22.23 -13.19
C GLY A 323 5.89 -21.32 -14.38
N VAL A 324 5.16 -21.88 -15.35
CA VAL A 324 4.56 -21.12 -16.46
C VAL A 324 3.31 -20.41 -15.93
N CYS A 325 3.11 -19.17 -16.33
CA CYS A 325 1.82 -18.49 -16.18
C CYS A 325 1.11 -18.42 -17.53
N ASP A 326 0.02 -19.19 -17.69
CA ASP A 326 -0.67 -19.34 -18.97
C ASP A 326 -1.29 -18.02 -19.47
N TYR A 327 -1.81 -17.18 -18.57
CA TYR A 327 -2.52 -15.93 -18.92
C TYR A 327 -1.63 -14.69 -18.94
N CYS A 328 -0.48 -14.74 -18.27
CA CYS A 328 0.49 -13.66 -18.26
C CYS A 328 1.07 -13.41 -19.66
N ASP A 329 1.10 -12.16 -20.14
CA ASP A 329 1.67 -11.79 -21.45
C ASP A 329 3.12 -12.27 -21.67
N ASP A 330 3.95 -12.27 -20.63
CA ASP A 330 5.34 -12.76 -20.65
C ASP A 330 5.51 -14.22 -20.20
N HIS A 331 4.39 -14.89 -19.90
CA HIS A 331 4.29 -16.24 -19.37
C HIS A 331 5.04 -16.51 -18.05
N LYS A 332 5.33 -15.46 -17.28
CA LYS A 332 6.06 -15.56 -16.00
C LYS A 332 5.31 -14.83 -14.91
N GLU A 333 5.25 -15.43 -13.73
CA GLU A 333 4.77 -14.72 -12.55
C GLU A 333 5.81 -13.68 -12.10
N ASN A 334 5.32 -12.60 -11.51
CA ASN A 334 6.15 -11.58 -10.87
C ASN A 334 5.61 -11.22 -9.48
N ILE A 335 6.18 -10.21 -8.83
CA ILE A 335 5.75 -9.79 -7.48
C ILE A 335 4.24 -9.49 -7.36
N ILE A 336 3.60 -9.01 -8.43
CA ILE A 336 2.17 -8.68 -8.42
C ILE A 336 1.34 -9.95 -8.29
N ASP A 337 1.72 -11.02 -8.99
CA ASP A 337 1.11 -12.34 -8.82
C ASP A 337 1.30 -12.83 -7.38
N ASP A 338 2.48 -12.62 -6.79
CA ASP A 338 2.76 -13.10 -5.43
C ASP A 338 1.90 -12.44 -4.34
N TYR A 339 1.80 -11.11 -4.32
CA TYR A 339 1.00 -10.45 -3.28
C TYR A 339 -0.51 -10.64 -3.48
N THR A 340 -0.98 -10.72 -4.74
CA THR A 340 -2.41 -10.94 -5.02
C THR A 340 -2.82 -12.39 -4.74
N ALA A 341 -1.99 -13.37 -5.12
CA ALA A 341 -2.24 -14.78 -4.80
C ALA A 341 -2.10 -15.05 -3.30
N LEU A 342 -1.17 -14.37 -2.61
CA LEU A 342 -1.06 -14.45 -1.15
C LEU A 342 -2.34 -13.97 -0.47
N LEU A 343 -2.87 -12.81 -0.86
CA LEU A 343 -4.14 -12.30 -0.33
C LEU A 343 -5.30 -13.24 -0.64
N ALA A 344 -5.39 -13.74 -1.87
CA ALA A 344 -6.42 -14.70 -2.29
C ALA A 344 -6.44 -15.96 -1.39
N ALA A 345 -5.29 -16.62 -1.26
CA ALA A 345 -5.14 -17.82 -0.44
C ALA A 345 -5.39 -17.53 1.05
N THR A 346 -4.93 -16.38 1.55
CA THR A 346 -5.10 -15.98 2.95
C THR A 346 -6.57 -15.73 3.30
N GLU A 347 -7.32 -15.00 2.47
CA GLU A 347 -8.74 -14.75 2.73
C GLU A 347 -9.59 -16.01 2.52
N LEU A 348 -9.25 -16.87 1.56
CA LEU A 348 -9.89 -18.18 1.40
C LEU A 348 -9.66 -19.07 2.62
N TYR A 349 -8.44 -19.13 3.16
CA TYR A 349 -8.20 -19.83 4.41
C TYR A 349 -8.97 -19.19 5.56
N ALA A 350 -9.00 -17.86 5.66
CA ALA A 350 -9.73 -17.14 6.70
C ALA A 350 -11.23 -17.49 6.67
N ALA A 351 -11.83 -17.61 5.48
CA ALA A 351 -13.24 -17.93 5.27
C ALA A 351 -13.56 -19.43 5.47
N THR A 352 -12.67 -20.34 5.10
CA THR A 352 -13.01 -21.79 4.97
C THR A 352 -12.31 -22.70 5.98
N LYS A 353 -11.16 -22.26 6.50
CA LYS A 353 -10.19 -23.07 7.27
C LYS A 353 -9.66 -24.31 6.53
N LYS A 354 -9.82 -24.41 5.20
CA LYS A 354 -9.28 -25.53 4.39
C LYS A 354 -7.75 -25.43 4.31
N LEU A 355 -7.05 -26.52 4.63
CA LEU A 355 -5.59 -26.54 4.71
C LEU A 355 -4.89 -26.22 3.39
N THR A 356 -5.47 -26.60 2.25
CA THR A 356 -4.88 -26.34 0.92
C THR A 356 -4.62 -24.85 0.69
N TYR A 357 -5.49 -23.97 1.21
CA TYR A 357 -5.31 -22.52 1.09
C TYR A 357 -4.25 -22.00 2.05
N LEU A 358 -4.11 -22.61 3.23
CA LEU A 358 -3.03 -22.25 4.16
C LEU A 358 -1.66 -22.66 3.60
N GLU A 359 -1.56 -23.83 2.97
CA GLU A 359 -0.36 -24.31 2.30
C GLU A 359 0.04 -23.35 1.17
N SER A 360 -0.91 -22.97 0.31
CA SER A 360 -0.66 -22.00 -0.75
C SER A 360 -0.28 -20.62 -0.21
N ALA A 361 -0.97 -20.14 0.84
CA ALA A 361 -0.64 -18.86 1.48
C ALA A 361 0.77 -18.89 2.07
N TYR A 362 1.19 -19.99 2.70
CA TYR A 362 2.55 -20.15 3.20
C TYR A 362 3.57 -20.07 2.06
N ASP A 363 3.39 -20.83 0.98
CA ASP A 363 4.32 -20.85 -0.15
C ASP A 363 4.45 -19.46 -0.81
N ARG A 364 3.31 -18.78 -1.01
CA ARG A 364 3.28 -17.41 -1.53
C ARG A 364 3.94 -16.41 -0.59
N ALA A 365 3.74 -16.53 0.73
CA ALA A 365 4.37 -15.66 1.71
C ALA A 365 5.90 -15.83 1.73
N GLN A 366 6.39 -17.07 1.64
CA GLN A 366 7.83 -17.33 1.53
C GLN A 366 8.41 -16.77 0.23
N ASN A 367 7.72 -16.96 -0.90
CA ASN A 367 8.17 -16.44 -2.18
C ASN A 367 8.26 -14.91 -2.17
N LEU A 368 7.20 -14.23 -1.72
CA LEU A 368 7.15 -12.78 -1.60
C LEU A 368 8.23 -12.24 -0.63
N ALA A 369 8.41 -12.88 0.53
CA ALA A 369 9.45 -12.50 1.48
C ALA A 369 10.87 -12.60 0.87
N SER A 370 11.11 -13.60 0.02
CA SER A 370 12.40 -13.80 -0.66
C SER A 370 12.76 -12.73 -1.71
N ARG A 371 11.77 -11.92 -2.12
CA ARG A 371 11.95 -10.80 -3.06
C ARG A 371 12.51 -9.55 -2.41
N VAL A 372 12.56 -9.45 -1.07
CA VAL A 372 13.16 -8.30 -0.40
C VAL A 372 14.66 -8.22 -0.74
N SER A 373 15.10 -7.06 -1.20
CA SER A 373 16.49 -6.77 -1.52
C SER A 373 17.31 -6.57 -0.25
N LYS A 374 18.64 -6.50 -0.38
CA LYS A 374 19.52 -6.21 0.75
C LYS A 374 19.30 -4.82 1.36
N ASP A 375 18.78 -3.89 0.56
CA ASP A 375 18.48 -2.52 0.99
C ASP A 375 17.05 -2.38 1.53
N GLY A 376 16.18 -3.39 1.31
CA GLY A 376 14.83 -3.48 1.86
C GLY A 376 13.68 -3.15 0.89
N TYR A 377 13.95 -2.64 -0.32
CA TYR A 377 12.94 -2.62 -1.40
C TYR A 377 12.69 -4.02 -1.94
N PHE A 378 11.53 -4.27 -2.57
CA PHE A 378 11.25 -5.55 -3.23
C PHE A 378 11.74 -5.58 -4.68
N TRP A 379 12.10 -6.76 -5.18
CA TRP A 379 12.31 -7.01 -6.61
C TRP A 379 10.99 -7.34 -7.31
N SER A 380 10.78 -6.81 -8.52
CA SER A 380 9.63 -7.17 -9.36
C SER A 380 9.80 -8.56 -9.97
N ASP A 381 11.02 -8.87 -10.42
CA ASP A 381 11.38 -10.04 -11.20
C ASP A 381 12.27 -11.01 -10.42
N ASP A 382 12.28 -12.28 -10.84
CA ASP A 382 13.09 -13.34 -10.21
C ASP A 382 14.59 -13.16 -10.46
N ASP A 383 14.95 -12.54 -11.58
CA ASP A 383 16.34 -12.21 -11.94
C ASP A 383 16.90 -11.03 -11.10
N LYS A 384 16.05 -10.39 -10.28
CA LYS A 384 16.42 -9.27 -9.40
C LYS A 384 17.08 -8.12 -10.16
N THR A 385 16.47 -7.74 -11.29
CA THR A 385 16.98 -6.68 -12.18
C THR A 385 16.07 -5.46 -12.23
N ARG A 386 14.83 -5.56 -11.76
CA ARG A 386 13.81 -4.51 -11.76
C ARG A 386 13.27 -4.30 -10.34
N PRO A 387 13.65 -3.22 -9.64
CA PRO A 387 13.02 -2.87 -8.36
C PRO A 387 11.51 -2.72 -8.53
N PHE A 388 10.75 -3.16 -7.53
CA PHE A 388 9.31 -2.95 -7.50
C PHE A 388 8.99 -1.50 -7.15
N TRP A 389 8.26 -0.89 -8.07
CA TRP A 389 7.60 0.39 -7.92
C TRP A 389 6.22 0.24 -8.59
N HIS A 390 5.24 0.99 -8.11
CA HIS A 390 3.89 0.94 -8.63
C HIS A 390 3.15 2.24 -8.30
N ALA A 391 2.53 2.90 -9.28
CA ALA A 391 1.84 4.18 -9.08
C ALA A 391 0.48 4.06 -8.38
N SER A 392 -0.06 2.83 -8.30
CA SER A 392 -1.24 2.47 -7.48
C SER A 392 -0.89 1.70 -6.20
N ASP A 393 -0.38 0.47 -6.31
CA ASP A 393 -0.46 -0.49 -5.20
C ASP A 393 0.86 -0.78 -4.51
N ALA A 394 1.75 0.20 -4.39
CA ALA A 394 3.10 -0.01 -3.83
C ALA A 394 3.09 -0.55 -2.37
N GLY A 395 2.00 -0.33 -1.63
CA GLY A 395 1.81 -0.86 -0.28
C GLY A 395 1.36 -2.33 -0.21
N LEU A 396 0.85 -2.93 -1.29
CA LEU A 396 0.28 -4.27 -1.28
C LEU A 396 1.23 -5.39 -0.83
N PRO A 397 2.53 -5.40 -1.21
CA PRO A 397 3.45 -6.42 -0.71
C PRO A 397 3.49 -6.49 0.83
N LEU A 398 3.54 -5.33 1.49
CA LEU A 398 3.58 -5.25 2.95
C LEU A 398 2.22 -5.58 3.57
N ILE A 399 1.11 -5.13 2.97
CA ILE A 399 -0.25 -5.46 3.42
C ILE A 399 -0.51 -6.97 3.32
N ALA A 400 -0.11 -7.63 2.23
CA ALA A 400 -0.31 -9.06 2.04
C ALA A 400 0.46 -9.89 3.08
N LEU A 401 1.71 -9.52 3.37
CA LEU A 401 2.52 -10.15 4.41
C LEU A 401 1.96 -9.90 5.82
N ALA A 402 1.47 -8.69 6.11
CA ALA A 402 0.82 -8.35 7.37
C ALA A 402 -0.47 -9.15 7.56
N ARG A 403 -1.30 -9.25 6.52
CA ARG A 403 -2.56 -10.02 6.55
C ARG A 403 -2.33 -11.51 6.73
N TYR A 404 -1.37 -12.08 6.02
CA TYR A 404 -0.93 -13.46 6.25
C TYR A 404 -0.48 -13.67 7.70
N SER A 405 0.34 -12.75 8.24
CA SER A 405 0.83 -12.85 9.61
C SER A 405 -0.28 -12.78 10.65
N GLU A 406 -1.29 -11.93 10.44
CA GLU A 406 -2.45 -11.84 11.31
C GLU A 406 -3.26 -13.15 11.31
N VAL A 407 -3.59 -13.68 10.14
CA VAL A 407 -4.42 -14.88 10.01
C VAL A 407 -3.69 -16.11 10.55
N VAL A 408 -2.39 -16.26 10.26
CA VAL A 408 -1.57 -17.37 10.76
C VAL A 408 -1.27 -17.21 12.25
N GLY A 409 -1.02 -15.99 12.72
CA GLY A 409 -0.78 -15.67 14.12
C GLY A 409 -1.99 -15.94 15.02
N ALA A 410 -3.20 -15.93 14.45
CA ALA A 410 -4.45 -16.25 15.15
C ALA A 410 -4.75 -17.77 15.26
N ILE A 411 -3.97 -18.64 14.62
CA ILE A 411 -4.16 -20.09 14.71
C ILE A 411 -3.79 -20.57 16.12
N ASP A 412 -4.70 -21.30 16.77
CA ASP A 412 -4.47 -21.88 18.10
C ASP A 412 -3.21 -22.76 18.10
N GLU A 413 -2.33 -22.52 19.07
CA GLU A 413 -1.09 -23.27 19.26
C GLU A 413 -1.33 -24.78 19.40
N ASN A 414 -2.50 -25.17 19.91
CA ASN A 414 -2.91 -26.56 20.14
C ASN A 414 -3.73 -27.18 18.99
N SER A 415 -3.92 -26.46 17.87
CA SER A 415 -4.73 -26.92 16.74
C SER A 415 -4.21 -28.21 16.09
N GLY A 416 -2.92 -28.53 16.25
CA GLY A 416 -2.28 -29.68 15.62
C GLY A 416 -2.15 -29.56 14.10
N ILE A 417 -2.47 -28.39 13.53
CA ILE A 417 -2.39 -28.12 12.08
C ILE A 417 -0.93 -28.17 11.63
N LYS A 418 -0.72 -28.84 10.49
CA LYS A 418 0.57 -28.92 9.81
C LYS A 418 0.45 -28.41 8.39
N VAL A 419 1.52 -27.79 7.92
CA VAL A 419 1.77 -27.41 6.53
C VAL A 419 3.17 -27.92 6.20
N HIS A 420 3.32 -28.64 5.08
CA HIS A 420 4.59 -29.27 4.69
C HIS A 420 5.25 -30.07 5.83
N ASP A 421 4.45 -30.86 6.56
CA ASP A 421 4.86 -31.66 7.75
C ASP A 421 5.33 -30.86 8.98
N HIS A 422 5.31 -29.53 8.95
CA HIS A 422 5.66 -28.65 10.07
C HIS A 422 4.41 -28.11 10.77
N TYR A 423 4.41 -28.12 12.10
CA TYR A 423 3.31 -27.50 12.86
C TYR A 423 3.32 -25.99 12.68
N VAL A 424 2.17 -25.40 12.35
CA VAL A 424 2.04 -23.95 12.10
C VAL A 424 2.32 -23.12 13.35
N SER A 425 2.02 -23.68 14.53
CA SER A 425 2.39 -23.14 15.84
C SER A 425 3.81 -23.52 16.30
N GLY A 426 4.63 -24.05 15.40
CA GLY A 426 5.98 -24.53 15.68
C GLY A 426 6.93 -23.39 16.01
N TRP A 427 7.33 -23.31 17.29
CA TRP A 427 8.35 -22.40 17.77
C TRP A 427 9.75 -23.03 17.68
N VAL A 428 10.67 -22.38 16.97
CA VAL A 428 12.09 -22.78 16.89
C VAL A 428 12.90 -21.94 17.87
N CYS A 429 13.49 -22.58 18.87
CA CYS A 429 14.18 -21.90 19.98
C CYS A 429 15.71 -22.00 19.89
N VAL A 430 16.41 -20.86 20.03
CA VAL A 430 17.86 -20.82 20.18
C VAL A 430 18.23 -20.77 21.66
N THR A 431 18.88 -21.81 22.17
CA THR A 431 19.20 -21.93 23.60
C THR A 431 20.55 -21.28 23.93
N MET A 432 20.62 -19.95 23.91
CA MET A 432 21.76 -19.16 24.42
C MET A 432 21.27 -18.06 25.38
N ILE A 433 22.16 -17.48 26.19
CA ILE A 433 21.81 -16.33 27.05
C ILE A 433 21.38 -15.18 26.14
N GLY A 434 20.13 -14.71 26.27
CA GLY A 434 19.52 -13.74 25.37
C GLY A 434 18.83 -14.36 24.13
N GLY A 435 18.79 -15.69 24.01
CA GLY A 435 18.06 -16.39 22.95
C GLY A 435 16.54 -16.38 23.16
N GLY A 436 15.80 -16.44 22.05
CA GLY A 436 14.34 -16.54 22.01
C GLY A 436 13.88 -17.70 21.13
N CYS A 437 12.57 -17.90 21.07
CA CYS A 437 11.93 -18.76 20.08
C CYS A 437 11.26 -17.91 19.02
N SER A 438 11.29 -18.36 17.78
CA SER A 438 10.61 -17.71 16.65
C SER A 438 9.61 -18.67 16.01
N ASN A 439 8.47 -18.15 15.56
CA ASN A 439 7.51 -18.97 14.81
C ASN A 439 8.08 -19.20 13.40
N GLN A 440 8.29 -20.47 13.03
CA GLN A 440 8.91 -20.83 11.75
C GLN A 440 8.09 -20.38 10.53
N PHE A 441 6.77 -20.24 10.67
CA PHE A 441 5.86 -19.81 9.60
C PHE A 441 5.81 -18.29 9.41
N LEU A 442 6.34 -17.54 10.38
CA LEU A 442 6.26 -16.09 10.42
C LEU A 442 7.62 -15.39 10.43
N ILE A 443 8.73 -16.10 10.69
CA ILE A 443 10.02 -15.45 10.91
C ILE A 443 10.59 -14.78 9.66
N ASP A 444 10.48 -15.42 8.49
CA ASP A 444 10.98 -14.86 7.23
C ASP A 444 10.07 -13.71 6.76
N VAL A 445 8.76 -13.86 6.98
CA VAL A 445 7.76 -12.80 6.77
C VAL A 445 8.03 -11.59 7.65
N TYR A 446 8.28 -11.81 8.94
CA TYR A 446 8.67 -10.75 9.89
C TYR A 446 9.92 -10.00 9.43
N GLN A 447 10.96 -10.73 8.98
CA GLN A 447 12.19 -10.11 8.50
C GLN A 447 11.94 -9.28 7.24
N ALA A 448 11.15 -9.79 6.29
CA ALA A 448 10.76 -9.08 5.09
C ALA A 448 9.96 -7.80 5.41
N MET A 449 8.95 -7.92 6.28
CA MET A 449 8.13 -6.79 6.74
C MET A 449 8.99 -5.73 7.42
N MET A 450 9.85 -6.11 8.36
CA MET A 450 10.72 -5.18 9.08
C MET A 450 11.71 -4.49 8.15
N SER A 451 12.36 -5.25 7.26
CA SER A 451 13.33 -4.72 6.31
C SER A 451 12.67 -3.72 5.35
N HIS A 452 11.47 -4.02 4.85
CA HIS A 452 10.75 -3.11 3.97
C HIS A 452 10.21 -1.88 4.71
N TYR A 453 9.68 -2.07 5.91
CA TYR A 453 9.24 -0.98 6.78
C TYR A 453 10.36 0.03 7.04
N GLU A 454 11.54 -0.45 7.46
CA GLU A 454 12.71 0.39 7.72
C GLU A 454 13.24 1.05 6.45
N TRP A 455 13.16 0.35 5.31
CA TRP A 455 13.49 0.92 4.01
C TRP A 455 12.56 2.08 3.64
N LEU A 456 11.24 1.95 3.78
CA LEU A 456 10.28 3.03 3.48
C LEU A 456 10.59 4.32 4.24
N ILE A 457 10.91 4.20 5.53
CA ILE A 457 11.31 5.35 6.36
C ILE A 457 12.68 5.89 5.91
N SER A 458 13.67 5.03 5.73
CA SER A 458 15.04 5.46 5.43
C SER A 458 15.17 6.09 4.03
N ILE A 459 14.53 5.50 3.01
CA ILE A 459 14.56 6.00 1.64
C ILE A 459 13.89 7.37 1.52
N THR A 460 12.79 7.57 2.24
CA THR A 460 12.02 8.82 2.27
C THR A 460 12.80 9.95 2.92
N ASN A 461 13.66 9.63 3.90
CA ASN A 461 14.51 10.58 4.61
C ASN A 461 15.95 10.66 4.07
N LYS A 462 16.27 9.95 2.98
CA LYS A 462 17.65 9.86 2.42
C LYS A 462 18.16 11.19 1.86
N VAL A 463 17.24 12.06 1.41
CA VAL A 463 17.53 13.38 0.83
C VAL A 463 16.63 14.43 1.50
N GLU A 464 16.88 15.71 1.23
CA GLU A 464 15.96 16.77 1.66
C GLU A 464 14.54 16.47 1.15
N ASN A 465 13.58 16.43 2.07
CA ASN A 465 12.20 16.05 1.77
C ASN A 465 11.23 16.76 2.75
N PRO A 466 11.03 18.08 2.58
CA PRO A 466 10.24 18.88 3.52
C PRO A 466 8.78 18.41 3.64
N PHE A 467 8.22 17.86 2.56
CA PHE A 467 6.85 17.35 2.52
C PHE A 467 6.70 15.92 3.06
N GLY A 468 7.82 15.19 3.24
CA GLY A 468 7.79 13.78 3.65
C GLY A 468 7.21 12.84 2.60
N TYR A 469 7.19 13.23 1.32
CA TYR A 469 6.65 12.42 0.22
C TYR A 469 7.41 11.09 0.10
N ALA A 470 6.70 9.97 0.08
CA ALA A 470 7.30 8.64 0.06
C ALA A 470 8.18 8.45 -1.18
N ARG A 471 9.49 8.24 -0.97
CA ARG A 471 10.45 7.98 -2.06
C ARG A 471 10.48 6.49 -2.43
N GLN A 472 11.06 6.17 -3.56
CA GLN A 472 11.09 4.82 -4.13
C GLN A 472 12.39 4.56 -4.88
N THR A 473 12.68 3.28 -5.11
CA THR A 473 13.78 2.80 -5.93
C THR A 473 13.20 2.19 -7.21
N TYR A 474 13.70 2.60 -8.37
CA TYR A 474 13.19 2.17 -9.67
C TYR A 474 14.32 2.09 -10.69
N LYS A 475 14.04 1.43 -11.83
CA LYS A 475 14.95 1.34 -12.97
C LYS A 475 14.47 2.30 -14.05
N THR A 476 15.38 3.15 -14.53
CA THR A 476 15.17 4.10 -15.64
C THR A 476 16.47 4.18 -16.43
N GLN A 477 16.40 4.29 -17.76
CA GLN A 477 17.58 4.35 -18.62
C GLN A 477 18.62 3.24 -18.31
N ASN A 478 18.14 2.02 -18.04
CA ASN A 478 18.93 0.85 -17.63
C ASN A 478 19.76 1.00 -16.34
N LYS A 479 19.42 1.96 -15.48
CA LYS A 479 20.06 2.16 -14.17
C LYS A 479 19.03 2.15 -13.05
N ILE A 480 19.38 1.48 -11.96
CA ILE A 480 18.62 1.57 -10.72
C ILE A 480 19.00 2.86 -10.00
N LYS A 481 18.01 3.66 -9.64
CA LYS A 481 18.18 4.87 -8.84
C LYS A 481 17.03 5.04 -7.85
N ASP A 482 17.23 5.94 -6.91
CA ASP A 482 16.20 6.38 -5.98
C ASP A 482 15.62 7.72 -6.45
N GLY A 483 14.30 7.90 -6.33
CA GLY A 483 13.63 9.14 -6.69
C GLY A 483 12.30 9.34 -5.98
N PHE A 484 11.65 10.46 -6.28
CA PHE A 484 10.32 10.78 -5.76
C PHE A 484 9.24 10.06 -6.58
N PHE A 485 9.20 10.33 -7.88
CA PHE A 485 8.16 9.86 -8.77
C PHE A 485 8.65 8.73 -9.69
N ILE A 486 7.69 7.93 -10.19
CA ILE A 486 7.93 6.84 -11.14
C ILE A 486 8.57 7.36 -12.43
N PRO A 487 9.36 6.52 -13.11
CA PRO A 487 9.90 6.87 -14.41
C PRO A 487 8.82 6.85 -15.48
N HIS A 488 8.87 7.82 -16.40
CA HIS A 488 8.02 7.86 -17.58
C HIS A 488 8.51 6.85 -18.64
N ASP A 489 9.80 6.53 -18.64
CA ASP A 489 10.42 5.52 -19.50
C ASP A 489 10.26 4.10 -18.90
N ASN A 490 9.03 3.59 -18.95
CA ASN A 490 8.68 2.27 -18.45
C ASN A 490 8.10 1.35 -19.54
N GLU A 491 7.80 0.11 -19.17
CA GLU A 491 7.41 -0.97 -20.09
C GLU A 491 6.11 -0.70 -20.89
N SER A 492 5.25 0.21 -20.42
CA SER A 492 4.05 0.61 -21.16
C SER A 492 4.36 1.50 -22.37
N ASN A 493 5.49 2.20 -22.37
CA ASN A 493 5.91 3.25 -23.31
C ASN A 493 5.04 4.52 -23.32
N TYR A 494 4.03 4.64 -22.47
CA TYR A 494 3.18 5.84 -22.43
C TYR A 494 2.60 6.16 -21.05
N TRP A 495 2.34 5.14 -20.23
CA TRP A 495 1.56 5.27 -19.02
C TRP A 495 2.44 5.71 -17.85
N TRP A 496 2.05 6.83 -17.27
CA TRP A 496 2.54 7.40 -16.03
C TRP A 496 1.55 8.51 -15.66
N GLN A 497 1.29 8.66 -14.37
CA GLN A 497 0.33 9.62 -13.84
C GLN A 497 0.73 9.96 -12.41
N GLY A 498 -0.06 10.81 -11.76
CA GLY A 498 0.07 11.04 -10.33
C GLY A 498 -0.07 9.77 -9.50
N GLU A 499 0.42 9.82 -8.28
CA GLU A 499 0.66 8.65 -7.44
C GLU A 499 -0.17 8.65 -6.14
N ASP A 500 -1.33 9.31 -6.13
CA ASP A 500 -2.11 9.47 -4.90
C ASP A 500 -2.58 8.12 -4.33
N ALA A 501 -2.84 7.13 -5.20
CA ALA A 501 -3.14 5.75 -4.80
C ALA A 501 -1.93 5.11 -4.13
N ARG A 502 -0.74 5.24 -4.74
CA ARG A 502 0.53 4.74 -4.20
C ARG A 502 0.79 5.27 -2.81
N ILE A 503 0.75 6.58 -2.60
CA ILE A 503 1.11 7.15 -1.29
C ILE A 503 0.07 6.83 -0.22
N ALA A 504 -1.21 6.74 -0.58
CA ALA A 504 -2.25 6.27 0.33
C ALA A 504 -2.09 4.77 0.66
N SER A 505 -1.74 3.93 -0.31
CA SER A 505 -1.44 2.50 -0.08
C SER A 505 -0.26 2.30 0.86
N LEU A 506 0.79 3.12 0.75
CA LEU A 506 1.96 3.09 1.63
C LEU A 506 1.62 3.59 3.05
N SER A 507 0.74 4.59 3.16
CA SER A 507 0.19 5.02 4.46
C SER A 507 -0.59 3.90 5.15
N ALA A 508 -1.48 3.22 4.42
CA ALA A 508 -2.21 2.07 4.94
C ALA A 508 -1.24 0.94 5.36
N ALA A 509 -0.30 0.57 4.49
CA ALA A 509 0.63 -0.51 4.71
C ALA A 509 1.52 -0.31 5.95
N ILE A 510 2.08 0.88 6.14
CA ILE A 510 2.97 1.15 7.28
C ILE A 510 2.22 1.15 8.61
N LEU A 511 0.97 1.62 8.61
CA LEU A 511 0.12 1.65 9.80
C LEU A 511 -0.33 0.23 10.17
N TYR A 512 -0.72 -0.58 9.18
CA TYR A 512 -1.09 -1.97 9.41
C TYR A 512 0.10 -2.79 9.93
N ALA A 513 1.26 -2.69 9.26
CA ALA A 513 2.47 -3.37 9.68
C ALA A 513 2.91 -2.94 11.09
N ARG A 514 2.81 -1.65 11.43
CA ARG A 514 3.10 -1.16 12.79
C ARG A 514 2.24 -1.86 13.84
N GLN A 515 0.94 -2.05 13.59
CA GLN A 515 0.03 -2.71 14.53
C GLN A 515 0.38 -4.19 14.71
N ILE A 516 0.63 -4.88 13.59
CA ILE A 516 1.01 -6.30 13.59
C ILE A 516 2.35 -6.54 14.30
N LEU A 517 3.35 -5.69 14.05
CA LEU A 517 4.69 -5.81 14.62
C LEU A 517 4.76 -5.38 16.10
N ASP A 518 3.93 -4.42 16.51
CA ASP A 518 3.86 -3.81 17.85
C ASP A 518 5.23 -3.41 18.45
N ASP A 519 6.14 -2.90 17.61
CA ASP A 519 7.39 -2.34 18.08
C ASP A 519 7.27 -0.82 18.27
N ARG A 520 7.17 -0.39 19.54
CA ARG A 520 7.04 1.03 19.92
C ARG A 520 8.12 1.94 19.35
N ARG A 521 9.30 1.41 19.00
CA ARG A 521 10.39 2.19 18.38
C ARG A 521 9.99 2.73 17.01
N LEU A 522 9.08 2.03 16.32
CA LEU A 522 8.65 2.33 14.96
C LEU A 522 7.53 3.39 14.92
N TYR A 523 6.76 3.53 16.01
CA TYR A 523 5.48 4.23 16.02
C TYR A 523 5.56 5.69 15.58
N LYS A 524 6.56 6.42 16.08
CA LYS A 524 6.70 7.86 15.80
C LYS A 524 6.93 8.10 14.30
N GLU A 525 7.90 7.39 13.73
CA GLU A 525 8.25 7.55 12.32
C GLU A 525 7.18 6.99 11.38
N ALA A 526 6.50 5.88 11.75
CA ALA A 526 5.31 5.41 11.02
C ALA A 526 4.22 6.48 10.95
N SER A 527 3.89 7.06 12.11
CA SER A 527 2.79 8.02 12.21
C SER A 527 3.09 9.27 11.41
N LYS A 528 4.36 9.69 11.38
CA LYS A 528 4.81 10.81 10.55
C LYS A 528 4.74 10.46 9.06
N PHE A 529 5.33 9.34 8.66
CA PHE A 529 5.32 8.88 7.28
C PHE A 529 3.88 8.78 6.74
N ALA A 530 2.99 8.11 7.48
CA ALA A 530 1.59 7.95 7.09
C ALA A 530 0.86 9.31 7.01
N ALA A 531 1.03 10.17 8.01
CA ALA A 531 0.41 11.49 8.02
C ALA A 531 0.87 12.37 6.84
N ASP A 532 2.17 12.35 6.51
CA ASP A 532 2.70 13.15 5.42
C ASP A 532 2.10 12.78 4.05
N GLN A 533 1.82 11.49 3.82
CA GLN A 533 1.22 11.03 2.56
C GLN A 533 -0.23 11.53 2.43
N ILE A 534 -1.00 11.46 3.51
CA ILE A 534 -2.38 11.94 3.51
C ILE A 534 -2.43 13.47 3.48
N ASP A 535 -1.53 14.14 4.17
CA ASP A 535 -1.41 15.59 4.10
C ASP A 535 -1.09 16.06 2.68
N TRP A 536 -0.24 15.34 1.92
CA TRP A 536 0.06 15.64 0.52
C TRP A 536 -1.21 15.64 -0.33
N ILE A 537 -2.02 14.58 -0.23
CA ILE A 537 -3.32 14.46 -0.93
C ILE A 537 -4.25 15.60 -0.54
N LEU A 538 -4.22 16.02 0.74
CA LEU A 538 -5.14 17.02 1.30
C LEU A 538 -4.59 18.45 1.28
N GLY A 539 -3.63 18.76 0.40
CA GLY A 539 -3.19 20.13 0.10
C GLY A 539 -1.85 20.56 0.69
N LYS A 540 -1.18 19.72 1.48
CA LYS A 540 0.22 19.93 1.91
C LYS A 540 1.17 19.46 0.81
N ASN A 541 1.11 20.10 -0.35
CA ASN A 541 1.98 19.87 -1.50
C ASN A 541 2.40 21.21 -2.13
N PRO A 542 3.45 21.25 -2.98
CA PRO A 542 3.97 22.48 -3.57
C PRO A 542 2.98 23.34 -4.37
N TYR A 543 1.83 22.78 -4.74
CA TYR A 543 0.78 23.46 -5.51
C TYR A 543 -0.38 23.92 -4.62
N GLY A 544 -0.40 23.54 -3.34
CA GLY A 544 -1.48 23.87 -2.41
C GLY A 544 -2.83 23.31 -2.86
N THR A 545 -2.84 22.20 -3.59
CA THR A 545 -4.05 21.60 -4.18
C THR A 545 -4.51 20.41 -3.34
N CYS A 546 -5.74 20.44 -2.81
CA CYS A 546 -6.38 19.27 -2.22
C CYS A 546 -6.94 18.40 -3.34
N MET A 547 -6.38 17.20 -3.52
CA MET A 547 -6.72 16.27 -4.60
C MET A 547 -8.07 15.57 -4.41
N MET A 548 -8.58 15.54 -3.17
CA MET A 548 -9.96 15.13 -2.88
C MET A 548 -10.93 16.25 -3.28
N TYR A 549 -11.70 16.02 -4.34
CA TYR A 549 -12.64 16.99 -4.88
C TYR A 549 -13.76 17.31 -3.88
N GLY A 550 -14.07 18.60 -3.73
CA GLY A 550 -15.05 19.10 -2.76
C GLY A 550 -14.51 19.33 -1.34
N LYS A 551 -13.21 19.11 -1.10
CA LYS A 551 -12.54 19.36 0.18
C LYS A 551 -11.39 20.34 0.05
N GLY A 552 -11.00 20.98 1.15
CA GLY A 552 -9.92 21.96 1.16
C GLY A 552 -10.30 23.28 0.48
N ILE A 553 -9.31 23.98 -0.07
CA ILE A 553 -9.43 25.34 -0.60
C ILE A 553 -9.34 25.35 -2.13
N LYS A 554 -8.38 24.60 -2.68
CA LYS A 554 -8.13 24.48 -4.12
C LYS A 554 -8.23 23.02 -4.53
N ASN A 555 -9.17 22.68 -5.40
CA ASN A 555 -9.29 21.35 -5.99
C ASN A 555 -8.77 21.33 -7.44
N PRO A 556 -8.41 20.16 -7.98
CA PRO A 556 -8.23 19.97 -9.42
C PRO A 556 -9.45 20.47 -10.20
N GLU A 557 -9.20 20.93 -11.43
CA GLU A 557 -10.29 21.22 -12.36
C GLU A 557 -11.06 19.95 -12.69
N LYS A 558 -12.32 20.10 -13.12
CA LYS A 558 -13.12 18.98 -13.60
C LYS A 558 -12.48 18.42 -14.86
N TYR A 559 -12.29 17.11 -14.91
CA TYR A 559 -11.74 16.46 -16.09
C TYR A 559 -12.84 16.23 -17.13
N ASP A 560 -12.73 16.91 -18.27
CA ASP A 560 -13.62 16.74 -19.42
C ASP A 560 -12.93 15.76 -20.39
N GLY A 561 -13.22 14.47 -20.22
CA GLY A 561 -12.69 13.38 -21.04
C GLY A 561 -13.28 13.35 -22.46
N GLN A 562 -13.12 12.23 -23.16
CA GLN A 562 -13.77 12.04 -24.47
C GLN A 562 -15.20 11.49 -24.38
N SER A 563 -15.59 10.94 -23.23
CA SER A 563 -16.94 10.46 -22.99
C SER A 563 -17.89 11.63 -22.71
N ASN A 564 -19.17 11.49 -23.04
CA ASN A 564 -20.20 12.49 -22.67
C ASN A 564 -20.55 12.43 -21.17
N TYR A 565 -19.70 11.81 -20.36
CA TYR A 565 -19.86 11.53 -18.94
C TYR A 565 -18.78 12.30 -18.18
N ASP A 566 -19.18 13.29 -17.37
CA ASP A 566 -18.30 13.93 -16.39
C ASP A 566 -18.59 13.32 -15.01
N ALA A 567 -17.69 12.42 -14.57
CA ALA A 567 -17.71 11.82 -13.25
C ALA A 567 -16.70 12.44 -12.29
N THR A 568 -16.35 13.71 -12.44
CA THR A 568 -15.65 14.40 -11.36
C THR A 568 -16.61 14.56 -10.18
N LEU A 569 -16.53 13.63 -9.22
CA LEU A 569 -17.45 13.50 -8.10
C LEU A 569 -16.82 14.01 -6.80
N GLU A 570 -17.65 14.57 -5.92
CA GLU A 570 -17.22 14.91 -4.56
C GLU A 570 -16.73 13.65 -3.83
N GLY A 571 -15.59 13.75 -3.14
CA GLY A 571 -14.93 12.63 -2.47
C GLY A 571 -14.01 11.80 -3.37
N GLY A 572 -14.15 11.91 -4.69
CA GLY A 572 -13.20 11.35 -5.64
C GLY A 572 -11.84 12.04 -5.55
N ILE A 573 -10.77 11.28 -5.77
CA ILE A 573 -9.39 11.76 -5.67
C ILE A 573 -8.74 11.69 -7.06
N ALA A 574 -8.14 12.79 -7.49
CA ALA A 574 -7.42 12.89 -8.75
C ALA A 574 -6.14 12.05 -8.75
N ASN A 575 -5.59 11.81 -9.94
CA ASN A 575 -4.32 11.12 -10.12
C ASN A 575 -3.19 11.74 -9.28
N GLY A 576 -3.03 13.06 -9.34
CA GLY A 576 -2.09 13.80 -8.49
C GLY A 576 -0.81 14.23 -9.20
N ILE A 577 0.19 14.63 -8.42
CA ILE A 577 1.43 15.27 -8.89
C ILE A 577 2.44 14.24 -9.42
N THR A 578 3.21 14.61 -10.45
CA THR A 578 4.18 13.73 -11.11
C THR A 578 5.61 14.26 -11.07
N GLY A 579 6.55 13.44 -11.53
CA GLY A 579 7.85 13.91 -11.98
C GLY A 579 7.71 14.76 -13.24
N ARG A 580 8.66 15.66 -13.46
CA ARG A 580 8.71 16.51 -14.66
C ARG A 580 9.43 15.80 -15.81
N SER A 581 10.54 15.16 -15.49
CA SER A 581 11.47 14.57 -16.45
C SER A 581 11.15 13.10 -16.69
N GLN A 582 11.59 12.56 -17.84
CA GLN A 582 11.36 11.16 -18.18
C GLN A 582 11.87 10.17 -17.14
N ASP A 583 12.94 10.51 -16.42
CA ASP A 583 13.53 9.67 -15.39
C ASP A 583 12.86 9.83 -14.01
N GLY A 584 11.69 10.47 -13.94
CA GLY A 584 10.93 10.73 -12.71
C GLY A 584 11.47 11.87 -11.84
N SER A 585 12.47 12.62 -12.31
CA SER A 585 13.01 13.78 -11.58
C SER A 585 12.21 15.06 -11.80
N GLY A 586 12.39 16.03 -10.91
CA GLY A 586 11.65 17.29 -10.88
C GLY A 586 10.22 17.08 -10.40
N ILE A 587 9.37 18.08 -10.62
CA ILE A 587 7.96 18.05 -10.23
C ILE A 587 7.12 18.73 -11.30
N ALA A 588 5.94 18.19 -11.58
CA ALA A 588 4.98 18.76 -12.50
C ALA A 588 3.55 18.53 -11.99
N TRP A 589 2.71 19.53 -12.21
CA TRP A 589 1.28 19.50 -11.99
C TRP A 589 0.57 20.15 -13.17
N ASP A 590 -0.74 19.94 -13.28
CA ASP A 590 -1.58 20.46 -14.37
C ASP A 590 -1.42 21.97 -14.60
N ASP A 591 -1.34 22.77 -13.53
CA ASP A 591 -1.11 24.22 -13.60
C ASP A 591 0.15 24.63 -14.40
N ASP A 592 1.16 23.76 -14.47
CA ASP A 592 2.41 24.02 -15.21
C ASP A 592 2.23 23.80 -16.73
N GLY A 593 1.15 23.13 -17.12
CA GLY A 593 0.80 22.77 -18.49
C GLY A 593 1.60 21.59 -19.05
N VAL A 594 0.98 20.82 -19.94
CA VAL A 594 1.55 19.59 -20.52
C VAL A 594 2.90 19.79 -21.23
N GLY A 595 3.22 21.03 -21.64
CA GLY A 595 4.51 21.37 -22.23
C GLY A 595 5.69 21.19 -21.29
N VAL A 596 5.46 21.26 -19.97
CA VAL A 596 6.52 21.13 -18.96
C VAL A 596 7.17 19.74 -18.95
N VAL A 597 6.41 18.73 -19.39
CA VAL A 597 6.81 17.32 -19.53
C VAL A 597 7.07 16.89 -20.97
N GLY A 598 7.03 17.84 -21.92
CA GLY A 598 7.44 17.61 -23.31
C GLY A 598 6.32 17.34 -24.33
N PHE A 599 5.05 17.46 -23.96
CA PHE A 599 3.93 17.40 -24.91
C PHE A 599 3.70 18.74 -25.62
N ASP A 600 3.19 18.73 -26.85
CA ASP A 600 2.77 19.94 -27.56
C ASP A 600 1.49 20.52 -26.91
N PRO A 601 1.53 21.71 -26.28
CA PRO A 601 0.36 22.25 -25.57
C PRO A 601 -0.85 22.54 -26.47
N GLN A 602 -0.66 22.62 -27.79
CA GLN A 602 -1.78 22.87 -28.73
C GLN A 602 -2.38 21.59 -29.29
N LYS A 603 -1.62 20.49 -29.35
CA LYS A 603 -2.05 19.22 -29.97
C LYS A 603 -2.28 18.10 -28.97
N GLU A 604 -1.64 18.20 -27.82
CA GLU A 604 -1.52 17.13 -26.83
C GLU A 604 -1.98 17.57 -25.43
N ALA A 605 -2.74 18.68 -25.35
CA ALA A 605 -3.36 19.17 -24.12
C ALA A 605 -4.22 18.11 -23.41
N TRP A 606 -4.77 17.16 -24.17
CA TRP A 606 -5.54 16.02 -23.65
C TRP A 606 -4.74 15.10 -22.72
N ASN A 607 -3.40 15.20 -22.67
CA ASN A 607 -2.56 14.46 -21.71
C ASN A 607 -2.74 14.92 -20.25
N ASN A 608 -3.59 15.91 -19.98
CA ASN A 608 -3.88 16.38 -18.63
C ASN A 608 -4.56 15.32 -17.73
N TRP A 609 -5.12 14.24 -18.32
CA TRP A 609 -5.63 13.07 -17.57
C TRP A 609 -4.65 12.59 -16.51
N ARG A 610 -3.34 12.62 -16.79
CA ARG A 610 -2.24 12.20 -15.90
C ARG A 610 -2.22 12.89 -14.53
N TRP A 611 -2.85 14.05 -14.41
CA TRP A 611 -2.87 14.85 -13.17
C TRP A 611 -4.27 14.97 -12.57
N ILE A 612 -5.27 15.39 -13.35
CA ILE A 612 -6.55 15.87 -12.82
C ILE A 612 -7.69 14.85 -12.86
N GLU A 613 -7.56 13.78 -13.65
CA GLU A 613 -8.59 12.74 -13.73
C GLU A 613 -8.69 12.02 -12.39
N GLN A 614 -9.92 11.81 -11.90
CA GLN A 614 -10.17 10.93 -10.77
C GLN A 614 -10.14 9.48 -11.22
N TRP A 615 -9.58 8.60 -10.40
CA TRP A 615 -9.49 7.17 -10.69
C TRP A 615 -9.79 6.36 -9.43
N LEU A 616 -10.63 5.33 -9.57
CA LEU A 616 -11.23 4.57 -8.47
C LEU A 616 -10.21 4.11 -7.40
N PRO A 617 -9.03 3.55 -7.74
CA PRO A 617 -8.00 3.16 -6.77
C PRO A 617 -7.51 4.27 -5.84
N HIS A 618 -7.54 5.55 -6.25
CA HIS A 618 -7.11 6.65 -5.37
C HIS A 618 -8.02 6.78 -4.16
N SER A 619 -9.33 6.83 -4.40
CA SER A 619 -10.35 6.87 -3.35
C SER A 619 -10.33 5.59 -2.50
N THR A 620 -10.11 4.44 -3.14
CA THR A 620 -10.00 3.15 -2.45
C THR A 620 -8.82 3.09 -1.49
N TRP A 621 -7.64 3.50 -1.94
CA TRP A 621 -6.46 3.53 -1.07
C TRP A 621 -6.54 4.59 0.01
N TYR A 622 -7.16 5.73 -0.28
CA TYR A 622 -7.43 6.74 0.74
C TYR A 622 -8.36 6.19 1.83
N LEU A 623 -9.44 5.48 1.46
CA LEU A 623 -10.31 4.78 2.42
C LEU A 623 -9.48 3.82 3.28
N MET A 624 -8.63 2.98 2.67
CA MET A 624 -7.77 2.06 3.42
C MET A 624 -6.81 2.78 4.38
N ALA A 625 -6.24 3.91 3.98
CA ALA A 625 -5.38 4.69 4.87
C ALA A 625 -6.16 5.27 6.07
N VAL A 626 -7.41 5.69 5.86
CA VAL A 626 -8.32 6.10 6.94
C VAL A 626 -8.68 4.91 7.83
N VAL A 627 -8.98 3.74 7.26
CA VAL A 627 -9.29 2.51 8.02
C VAL A 627 -8.12 2.15 8.93
N GLU A 628 -6.91 2.06 8.40
CA GLU A 628 -5.70 1.69 9.17
C GLU A 628 -5.28 2.75 10.21
N ARG A 629 -5.62 4.01 9.96
CA ARG A 629 -5.43 5.10 10.93
C ARG A 629 -6.28 4.90 12.18
N TYR A 630 -7.46 4.32 12.01
CA TYR A 630 -8.50 4.24 13.02
C TYR A 630 -8.97 2.82 13.33
N ASP A 631 -8.16 1.82 12.97
CA ASP A 631 -8.45 0.40 13.15
C ASP A 631 -8.86 0.09 14.60
N GLU A 632 -9.98 -0.60 14.75
CA GLU A 632 -10.60 -0.95 16.03
C GLU A 632 -10.39 -2.43 16.41
N VAL A 633 -9.80 -3.24 15.51
CA VAL A 633 -9.86 -4.71 15.56
C VAL A 633 -8.50 -5.39 15.52
N THR A 634 -7.54 -4.87 14.75
CA THR A 634 -6.25 -5.56 14.57
C THR A 634 -5.49 -5.71 15.88
N GLU A 635 -5.03 -6.93 16.14
CA GLU A 635 -4.22 -7.27 17.31
C GLU A 635 -2.77 -7.58 16.92
N PRO A 636 -1.78 -7.28 17.79
CA PRO A 636 -0.39 -7.63 17.55
C PRO A 636 -0.13 -9.12 17.37
N VAL A 637 0.79 -9.46 16.46
CA VAL A 637 1.21 -10.84 16.21
C VAL A 637 2.49 -11.15 16.95
N LYS A 638 2.53 -12.31 17.62
CA LYS A 638 3.76 -12.80 18.26
C LYS A 638 4.66 -13.49 17.24
N PHE A 639 5.71 -12.79 16.83
CA PHE A 639 6.75 -13.35 15.95
C PHE A 639 7.85 -14.09 16.70
N SER A 640 8.14 -13.63 17.91
CA SER A 640 9.13 -14.24 18.81
C SER A 640 8.64 -14.25 20.25
N VAL A 641 9.08 -15.23 21.03
CA VAL A 641 8.86 -15.30 22.48
C VAL A 641 10.19 -15.45 23.20
N GLY A 642 10.39 -14.67 24.26
CA GLY A 642 11.55 -14.83 25.14
C GLY A 642 11.49 -16.21 25.84
N LEU A 643 12.65 -16.82 26.08
CA LEU A 643 12.70 -18.09 26.81
C LEU A 643 12.07 -17.93 28.21
N PRO A 644 11.17 -18.84 28.64
CA PRO A 644 10.62 -18.81 29.98
C PRO A 644 11.75 -18.82 31.03
N LYS A 645 11.67 -17.93 32.02
CA LYS A 645 12.69 -17.81 33.10
C LYS A 645 12.98 -19.14 33.83
N SER A 646 12.05 -20.10 33.79
CA SER A 646 12.21 -21.45 34.35
C SER A 646 13.20 -22.34 33.57
N VAL A 647 13.38 -22.12 32.26
CA VAL A 647 14.31 -22.87 31.40
C VAL A 647 15.74 -22.31 31.51
N ALA A 648 15.87 -20.99 31.68
CA ALA A 648 17.16 -20.32 31.84
C ALA A 648 17.91 -20.67 33.16
N ALA A 649 17.20 -21.19 34.17
CA ALA A 649 17.75 -21.45 35.51
C ALA A 649 17.98 -22.93 35.86
N ALA A 650 17.52 -23.88 35.04
CA ALA A 650 17.66 -25.31 35.32
C ALA A 650 19.08 -25.84 34.98
N LYS A 651 20.03 -25.71 35.92
CA LYS A 651 21.37 -26.30 35.78
C LYS A 651 21.28 -27.83 35.82
N VAL A 652 21.35 -28.48 34.66
CA VAL A 652 21.64 -29.92 34.56
C VAL A 652 23.13 -30.13 34.81
N GLY A 653 23.45 -30.92 35.84
CA GLY A 653 24.81 -31.39 36.09
C GLY A 653 25.09 -32.59 35.20
N VAL A 654 26.09 -32.49 34.32
CA VAL A 654 26.53 -33.62 33.47
C VAL A 654 27.98 -33.93 33.80
N SER A 655 28.27 -35.17 34.13
CA SER A 655 29.63 -35.68 34.26
C SER A 655 29.80 -36.95 33.44
N LEU A 656 30.99 -37.13 32.88
CA LEU A 656 31.33 -38.30 32.10
C LEU A 656 32.52 -38.99 32.77
N VAL A 657 32.35 -40.26 33.14
CA VAL A 657 33.41 -41.11 33.65
C VAL A 657 33.56 -42.30 32.71
N GLY A 658 34.64 -42.32 31.93
CA GLY A 658 34.81 -43.27 30.83
C GLY A 658 33.72 -43.08 29.77
N ARG A 659 32.96 -44.15 29.49
CA ARG A 659 31.79 -44.14 28.59
C ARG A 659 30.45 -44.14 29.33
N THR A 660 30.45 -43.85 30.63
CA THR A 660 29.22 -43.70 31.41
C THR A 660 28.94 -42.23 31.65
N LEU A 661 27.80 -41.77 31.15
CA LEU A 661 27.27 -40.44 31.38
C LEU A 661 26.44 -40.44 32.66
N SER A 662 26.77 -39.58 33.61
CA SER A 662 26.00 -39.34 34.83
C SER A 662 25.37 -37.95 34.77
N MET A 663 24.08 -37.88 35.11
CA MET A 663 23.28 -36.66 35.03
C MET A 663 22.56 -36.40 36.34
N ASN A 664 22.65 -35.17 36.84
CA ASN A 664 21.85 -34.65 37.94
C ASN A 664 20.81 -33.67 37.36
N LEU A 665 19.56 -34.10 37.37
CA LEU A 665 18.42 -33.44 36.77
C LEU A 665 17.58 -32.69 37.82
N PRO A 666 16.99 -31.54 37.46
CA PRO A 666 15.95 -30.92 38.28
C PRO A 666 14.70 -31.83 38.35
N LYS A 667 13.90 -31.69 39.41
CA LYS A 667 12.68 -32.50 39.59
C LYS A 667 11.70 -32.38 38.41
N SER A 668 11.66 -31.23 37.75
CA SER A 668 10.84 -30.96 36.57
C SER A 668 11.22 -31.77 35.32
N ALA A 669 12.43 -32.34 35.27
CA ALA A 669 12.91 -33.11 34.12
C ALA A 669 12.70 -34.63 34.28
N VAL A 670 12.18 -35.10 35.42
CA VAL A 670 11.81 -36.52 35.60
C VAL A 670 10.59 -36.81 34.71
N GLY A 671 10.65 -37.89 33.93
CA GLY A 671 9.66 -38.22 32.89
C GLY A 671 9.94 -37.59 31.52
N SER A 672 10.94 -36.72 31.40
CA SER A 672 11.34 -36.10 30.13
C SER A 672 12.34 -36.97 29.34
N SER A 673 12.40 -36.77 28.01
CA SER A 673 13.39 -37.43 27.15
C SER A 673 14.79 -36.83 27.36
N VAL A 674 15.78 -37.71 27.53
CA VAL A 674 17.22 -37.43 27.45
C VAL A 674 17.74 -37.95 26.13
N LYS A 675 18.31 -37.09 25.30
CA LYS A 675 18.86 -37.42 23.97
C LYS A 675 20.35 -37.12 23.92
N ILE A 676 21.10 -37.98 23.22
CA ILE A 676 22.49 -37.75 22.83
C ILE A 676 22.49 -37.41 21.35
N LEU A 677 22.94 -36.21 21.00
CA LEU A 677 22.94 -35.69 19.63
C LEU A 677 24.37 -35.61 19.09
N ASP A 678 24.54 -35.81 17.79
CA ASP A 678 25.78 -35.47 17.09
C ASP A 678 25.89 -33.95 16.82
N LEU A 679 26.99 -33.52 16.18
CA LEU A 679 27.21 -32.09 15.85
C LEU A 679 26.23 -31.52 14.83
N ARG A 680 25.46 -32.37 14.13
CA ARG A 680 24.45 -31.99 13.14
C ARG A 680 23.03 -32.01 13.73
N GLY A 681 22.89 -32.35 15.01
CA GLY A 681 21.61 -32.41 15.72
C GLY A 681 20.88 -33.76 15.60
N ASN A 682 21.48 -34.78 14.98
CA ASN A 682 20.85 -36.09 14.83
C ASN A 682 20.88 -36.87 16.14
N VAL A 683 19.76 -37.50 16.53
CA VAL A 683 19.66 -38.32 17.74
C VAL A 683 20.42 -39.63 17.57
N GLN A 684 21.43 -39.85 18.41
CA GLN A 684 22.28 -41.04 18.42
C GLN A 684 21.82 -42.07 19.48
N MET A 685 21.35 -41.58 20.63
CA MET A 685 20.77 -42.39 21.70
C MET A 685 19.71 -41.58 22.43
N GLN A 686 18.72 -42.25 23.01
CA GLN A 686 17.73 -41.59 23.86
C GLN A 686 17.19 -42.50 24.96
N LYS A 687 16.72 -41.91 26.06
CA LYS A 687 15.94 -42.58 27.11
C LYS A 687 14.98 -41.61 27.78
N ILE A 688 14.04 -42.13 28.54
CA ILE A 688 13.23 -41.32 29.46
C ILE A 688 13.88 -41.29 30.83
N ALA A 689 14.04 -40.10 31.43
CA ALA A 689 14.57 -39.94 32.77
C ALA A 689 13.58 -40.50 33.80
N GLN A 690 14.01 -41.46 34.63
CA GLN A 690 13.16 -42.11 35.64
C GLN A 690 13.30 -41.45 37.01
N SER A 691 14.37 -40.70 37.23
CA SER A 691 14.73 -40.08 38.50
C SER A 691 15.58 -38.83 38.28
N ARG A 692 15.93 -38.15 39.39
CA ARG A 692 16.84 -36.99 39.33
C ARG A 692 18.30 -37.37 39.08
N ASN A 693 18.71 -38.59 39.35
CA ASN A 693 20.08 -39.04 39.15
C ASN A 693 20.08 -40.16 38.10
N GLU A 694 20.46 -39.81 36.89
CA GLU A 694 20.37 -40.70 35.74
C GLU A 694 21.74 -41.09 35.23
N THR A 695 21.87 -42.33 34.76
CA THR A 695 23.09 -42.79 34.08
C THR A 695 22.78 -43.35 32.69
N MET A 696 23.65 -43.09 31.71
CA MET A 696 23.54 -43.65 30.37
C MET A 696 24.88 -44.25 29.96
N ASN A 697 24.85 -45.50 29.50
CA ASN A 697 26.02 -46.16 28.95
C ASN A 697 26.15 -45.77 27.47
N LEU A 698 27.27 -45.11 27.13
CA LEU A 698 27.58 -44.61 25.80
C LEU A 698 28.61 -45.48 25.08
N SER A 699 28.76 -46.75 25.48
CA SER A 699 29.76 -47.66 24.92
C SER A 699 29.59 -47.95 23.44
N THR A 700 28.36 -47.86 22.93
CA THR A 700 28.02 -48.06 21.51
C THR A 700 28.37 -46.86 20.63
N LEU A 701 28.66 -45.69 21.22
CA LEU A 701 29.02 -44.49 20.48
C LEU A 701 30.52 -44.44 20.17
N LYS A 702 30.84 -44.02 18.95
CA LYS A 702 32.21 -43.72 18.51
C LYS A 702 32.80 -42.57 19.36
N SER A 703 34.12 -42.52 19.47
CA SER A 703 34.79 -41.37 20.11
C SER A 703 34.53 -40.10 19.30
N GLY A 704 34.21 -39.00 19.97
CA GLY A 704 33.72 -37.79 19.32
C GLY A 704 33.03 -36.81 20.26
N VAL A 705 32.57 -35.70 19.70
CA VAL A 705 31.80 -34.67 20.43
C VAL A 705 30.31 -34.92 20.26
N TYR A 706 29.59 -34.91 21.37
CA TYR A 706 28.15 -35.09 21.41
C TYR A 706 27.50 -34.04 22.31
N PHE A 707 26.19 -33.86 22.15
CA PHE A 707 25.38 -33.01 23.02
C PHE A 707 24.36 -33.84 23.79
N VAL A 708 24.23 -33.60 25.09
CA VAL A 708 23.21 -34.18 25.95
C VAL A 708 22.06 -33.18 26.05
N GLN A 709 20.92 -33.49 25.45
CA GLN A 709 19.70 -32.68 25.53
C GLN A 709 18.70 -33.34 26.48
N VAL A 710 18.13 -32.58 27.41
CA VAL A 710 17.06 -33.04 28.31
C VAL A 710 15.83 -32.19 28.05
N GLY A 711 14.65 -32.81 27.91
CA GLY A 711 13.41 -32.12 27.52
C GLY A 711 13.21 -30.78 28.23
N GLY A 712 13.07 -29.71 27.44
CA GLY A 712 12.88 -28.35 27.95
C GLY A 712 14.11 -27.70 28.60
N ILE A 713 15.32 -28.24 28.46
CA ILE A 713 16.56 -27.71 29.05
C ILE A 713 17.68 -27.61 27.99
N SER A 714 18.57 -26.61 28.12
CA SER A 714 19.74 -26.41 27.26
C SER A 714 20.64 -27.64 27.18
N ALA A 715 21.08 -27.97 25.96
CA ALA A 715 21.97 -29.11 25.74
C ALA A 715 23.38 -28.88 26.30
N LYS A 716 24.03 -29.93 26.80
CA LYS A 716 25.39 -29.90 27.35
C LYS A 716 26.36 -30.67 26.45
N LYS A 717 27.46 -30.04 26.06
CA LYS A 717 28.53 -30.69 25.29
C LYS A 717 29.25 -31.72 26.16
N ILE A 718 29.47 -32.92 25.62
CA ILE A 718 30.34 -33.97 26.17
C ILE A 718 31.34 -34.43 25.12
N MET A 719 32.46 -34.99 25.56
CA MET A 719 33.50 -35.53 24.70
C MET A 719 33.78 -36.98 25.09
N LEU A 720 33.48 -37.92 24.19
CA LEU A 720 33.78 -39.34 24.37
C LEU A 720 35.19 -39.61 23.87
N LYS A 721 36.05 -40.09 24.76
CA LYS A 721 37.43 -40.51 24.44
C LYS A 721 37.46 -41.94 23.92
#